data_AF-X8DJJ6-F1
#
_entry.id   AF-X8DJJ6-F1
#
_cell.length_a   1.000
_cell.length_b   1.000
_cell.length_c   1.000
_cell.angle_alpha   90.00
_cell.angle_beta   90.00
_cell.angle_gamma   90.00
#
_symmetry.space_group_name_H-M   'P 1'
#
loop_
_entity.id
_entity.type
_entity.pdbx_description
1 polymer ?
#
loop_
_entity_poly.entity_id
_entity_poly.type
_entity_poly.pdbx_seq_one_letter_code
_entity_poly.pdbx_strand_id
1 'polypeptide(L)'
;MTVLQALLDRHATLRLRAEENGGEWALLIPEVGTVDARACLLAVEALSDEALSHARSRLNPATGSMLSALWESGKNRLVLIIHHLAVDAVSWRILLEDFNIAWAQHHGGQAVELPSGGTSFARWASLLDQRARTADVEALTDTWRQVEKIPPALPAVHPTMDTYASAGQLSVSLDADLTRELLGEVPVAYHAGVQDVLLIAFALAWNEFLGSAGAPIGIDVEGHGRNEEFVADADLSRTVGWFTSKYPVSLAVGELSWAQVVAGDPALGPVIKGAKEQLRALPDGLTYGLLRYLNPDADVAGPDPSIGFNYLGRLGAGGLDLSDDLWRIDQDGVAITAAATSVPTPLGHTVELNAGVMEDADAGARLHATWTWALSALSHNQVDRISRLWFDALAGICAHVRGGGGGLSPSDVVPARLTQQQIDQLDEQYEIADVLPLTPLQQGLLFHSNLAPEELEGSDDLYAVQLDVALSGPLDPKRLQDAVHSAIRRRPNVVARFYEEFGEPVQLIPADPELAWQYLELDAGSEVEEQVERLAASERAAVCDLAGQPAFGPRSPEPGQISIDSWSPITTSCWTDGQSRSCCRRSSPATSANVCRLPWPIAGLSPGSPGRTTTPRDRPGARSSKVSRPRRWWALRGEWCWAAEVLSPSRCPPRPPRRSASWHAPAAPPSARCCRPHGLSC
;
A
#
# COMPACT_ATOMS: atom_id res chain seq x y z
N MET A 1 7.04 28.28 -26.18
CA MET A 1 7.86 27.62 -27.22
C MET A 1 9.09 26.93 -26.64
N THR A 2 9.99 27.64 -25.95
CA THR A 2 11.19 27.04 -25.29
C THR A 2 10.86 25.85 -24.40
N VAL A 3 9.86 25.99 -23.52
CA VAL A 3 9.39 24.92 -22.62
C VAL A 3 8.88 23.71 -23.42
N LEU A 4 8.12 23.93 -24.49
CA LEU A 4 7.60 22.86 -25.33
C LEU A 4 8.72 22.11 -26.07
N GLN A 5 9.75 22.82 -26.53
CA GLN A 5 10.92 22.20 -27.15
C GLN A 5 11.66 21.31 -26.14
N ALA A 6 11.83 21.76 -24.90
CA ALA A 6 12.48 20.97 -23.85
C ALA A 6 11.73 19.66 -23.57
N LEU A 7 10.40 19.67 -23.55
CA LEU A 7 9.59 18.45 -23.43
C LEU A 7 9.76 17.53 -24.63
N LEU A 8 9.66 18.07 -25.85
CA LEU A 8 9.87 17.31 -27.08
C LEU A 8 11.24 16.66 -27.11
N ASP A 9 12.29 17.35 -26.65
CA ASP A 9 13.67 16.87 -26.60
C ASP A 9 13.89 15.82 -25.49
N ARG A 10 13.24 16.01 -24.33
CA ARG A 10 13.34 15.10 -23.18
C ARG A 10 12.60 13.78 -23.39
N HIS A 11 11.36 13.84 -23.88
CA HIS A 11 10.48 12.68 -23.93
C HIS A 11 10.44 12.09 -25.34
N ALA A 12 11.23 11.04 -25.55
CA ALA A 12 11.52 10.53 -26.87
C ALA A 12 10.28 10.03 -27.64
N THR A 13 9.26 9.51 -26.96
CA THR A 13 8.00 9.07 -27.59
C THR A 13 7.20 10.21 -28.21
N LEU A 14 7.40 11.46 -27.78
CA LEU A 14 6.77 12.63 -28.42
C LEU A 14 7.31 12.91 -29.83
N ARG A 15 8.39 12.22 -30.23
CA ARG A 15 8.97 12.28 -31.57
C ARG A 15 8.76 10.98 -32.36
N LEU A 16 8.07 10.01 -31.77
CA LEU A 16 7.91 8.67 -32.34
C LEU A 16 7.31 8.72 -33.75
N ARG A 17 7.82 7.86 -34.63
CA ARG A 17 7.29 7.65 -35.98
C ARG A 17 6.92 6.18 -36.15
N ALA A 18 5.72 5.92 -36.65
CA ALA A 18 5.25 4.57 -36.98
C ALA A 18 5.43 4.33 -38.49
N GLU A 19 6.14 3.28 -38.87
CA GLU A 19 6.35 2.90 -40.26
C GLU A 19 5.80 1.49 -40.49
N GLU A 20 5.07 1.28 -41.58
CA GLU A 20 4.64 -0.04 -42.01
C GLU A 20 5.61 -0.56 -43.07
N ASN A 21 6.27 -1.68 -42.79
CA ASN A 21 7.21 -2.34 -43.67
C ASN A 21 6.74 -3.76 -43.95
N GLY A 22 6.12 -3.97 -45.13
CA GLY A 22 5.72 -5.32 -45.56
C GLY A 22 4.62 -5.96 -44.71
N GLY A 23 3.75 -5.16 -44.08
CA GLY A 23 2.68 -5.61 -43.20
C GLY A 23 3.06 -5.67 -41.72
N GLU A 24 4.32 -5.40 -41.38
CA GLU A 24 4.78 -5.25 -39.98
C GLU A 24 4.95 -3.77 -39.64
N TRP A 25 4.51 -3.39 -38.44
CA TRP A 25 4.69 -2.04 -37.91
C TRP A 25 6.00 -1.93 -37.14
N ALA A 26 6.80 -0.92 -37.46
CA ALA A 26 7.99 -0.54 -36.73
C ALA A 26 7.82 0.85 -36.10
N LEU A 27 8.23 0.99 -34.84
CA LEU A 27 8.23 2.27 -34.13
C LEU A 27 9.67 2.79 -34.06
N LEU A 28 9.91 3.92 -34.72
CA LEU A 28 11.21 4.59 -34.75
C LEU A 28 11.18 5.83 -33.86
N ILE A 29 12.27 6.06 -33.14
CA ILE A 29 12.46 7.24 -32.29
C ILE A 29 13.58 8.08 -32.92
N PRO A 30 13.24 9.18 -33.62
CA PRO A 30 14.22 10.11 -34.17
C PRO A 30 15.05 10.82 -33.09
N GLU A 31 16.23 11.31 -33.50
CA GLU A 31 17.15 12.06 -32.64
C GLU A 31 16.51 13.35 -32.08
N VAL A 32 17.10 13.86 -30.99
CA VAL A 32 16.70 15.14 -30.39
C VAL A 32 16.85 16.28 -31.41
N GLY A 33 15.93 17.26 -31.39
CA GLY A 33 15.92 18.38 -32.33
C GLY A 33 15.34 18.08 -33.72
N THR A 34 14.90 16.85 -33.99
CA THR A 34 14.21 16.51 -35.26
C THR A 34 12.82 17.13 -35.37
N VAL A 35 12.15 17.38 -34.24
CA VAL A 35 10.82 18.01 -34.17
C VAL A 35 10.98 19.41 -33.57
N ASP A 36 10.63 20.43 -34.35
CA ASP A 36 10.62 21.83 -33.90
C ASP A 36 9.26 22.18 -33.25
N ALA A 37 9.30 22.63 -32.00
CA ALA A 37 8.14 23.07 -31.25
C ALA A 37 7.33 24.18 -31.96
N ARG A 38 7.97 25.00 -32.81
CA ARG A 38 7.29 26.03 -33.62
C ARG A 38 6.33 25.42 -34.63
N ALA A 39 6.65 24.25 -35.17
CA ALA A 39 5.76 23.54 -36.07
C ALA A 39 4.56 22.92 -35.33
N CYS A 40 4.72 22.58 -34.05
CA CYS A 40 3.67 21.99 -33.23
C CYS A 40 2.68 23.02 -32.65
N LEU A 41 3.13 24.25 -32.37
CA LEU A 41 2.36 25.26 -31.65
C LEU A 41 1.62 26.23 -32.58
N LEU A 42 0.30 26.33 -32.43
CA LEU A 42 -0.54 27.32 -33.10
C LEU A 42 -1.07 28.34 -32.09
N ALA A 43 -0.88 29.62 -32.35
CA ALA A 43 -1.53 30.68 -31.59
C ALA A 43 -2.95 30.89 -32.13
N VAL A 44 -3.94 30.96 -31.24
CA VAL A 44 -5.35 31.16 -31.57
C VAL A 44 -5.94 32.27 -30.71
N GLU A 45 -6.94 32.98 -31.24
CA GLU A 45 -7.65 34.02 -30.47
C GLU A 45 -8.54 33.41 -29.38
N ALA A 46 -9.12 32.24 -29.67
CA ALA A 46 -9.96 31.48 -28.75
C ALA A 46 -9.83 29.97 -29.04
N LEU A 47 -10.04 29.15 -28.00
CA LEU A 47 -10.14 27.70 -28.14
C LEU A 47 -11.55 27.31 -28.60
N SER A 48 -11.76 27.23 -29.92
CA SER A 48 -13.01 26.74 -30.52
C SER A 48 -12.92 25.26 -30.90
N ASP A 49 -14.08 24.62 -31.08
CA ASP A 49 -14.18 23.23 -31.52
C ASP A 49 -13.48 23.00 -32.87
N GLU A 50 -13.57 23.97 -33.79
CA GLU A 50 -12.87 23.93 -35.07
C GLU A 50 -11.36 24.00 -34.90
N ALA A 51 -10.86 24.87 -34.01
CA ALA A 51 -9.43 25.01 -33.73
C ALA A 51 -8.87 23.71 -33.12
N LEU A 52 -9.60 23.10 -32.20
CA LEU A 52 -9.24 21.83 -31.55
C LEU A 52 -9.26 20.67 -32.55
N SER A 53 -10.32 20.56 -33.34
CA SER A 53 -10.45 19.54 -34.39
C SER A 53 -9.34 19.67 -35.44
N HIS A 54 -9.04 20.90 -35.86
CA HIS A 54 -7.93 21.19 -36.77
C HIS A 54 -6.59 20.77 -36.15
N ALA A 55 -6.29 21.22 -34.94
CA ALA A 55 -5.05 20.86 -34.24
C ALA A 55 -4.87 19.36 -34.10
N ARG A 56 -5.94 18.62 -33.78
CA ARG A 56 -5.93 17.15 -33.72
C ARG A 56 -5.66 16.51 -35.08
N SER A 57 -6.32 16.98 -36.14
CA SER A 57 -6.14 16.43 -37.50
C SER A 57 -4.71 16.51 -38.03
N ARG A 58 -3.86 17.33 -37.40
CA ARG A 58 -2.43 17.46 -37.74
C ARG A 58 -1.58 16.32 -37.18
N LEU A 59 -2.12 15.54 -36.24
CA LEU A 59 -1.44 14.37 -35.71
C LEU A 59 -1.31 13.30 -36.80
N ASN A 60 -0.10 12.81 -36.98
CA ASN A 60 0.20 11.80 -37.97
C ASN A 60 1.42 10.97 -37.52
N PRO A 61 1.20 9.76 -36.97
CA PRO A 61 2.29 8.87 -36.56
C PRO A 61 3.23 8.49 -37.71
N ALA A 62 2.74 8.40 -38.94
CA ALA A 62 3.57 8.04 -40.09
C ALA A 62 4.62 9.10 -40.44
N THR A 63 4.36 10.37 -40.10
CA THR A 63 5.31 11.47 -40.30
C THR A 63 6.02 11.89 -39.01
N GLY A 64 5.74 11.25 -37.89
CA GLY A 64 6.30 11.62 -36.58
C GLY A 64 5.62 12.83 -35.92
N SER A 65 4.47 13.27 -36.44
CA SER A 65 3.70 14.38 -35.88
C SER A 65 2.86 13.89 -34.69
N MET A 66 3.51 13.61 -33.57
CA MET A 66 2.84 13.03 -32.38
C MET A 66 2.23 14.07 -31.44
N LEU A 67 2.61 15.34 -31.57
CA LEU A 67 2.16 16.43 -30.71
C LEU A 67 1.69 17.64 -31.52
N SER A 68 0.55 18.20 -31.12
CA SER A 68 -0.01 19.46 -31.62
C SER A 68 -0.46 20.30 -30.43
N ALA A 69 -0.19 21.61 -30.45
CA ALA A 69 -0.47 22.50 -29.32
C ALA A 69 -1.21 23.76 -29.78
N LEU A 70 -2.14 24.25 -28.96
CA LEU A 70 -2.86 25.51 -29.16
C LEU A 70 -2.58 26.47 -28.02
N TRP A 71 -2.27 27.72 -28.34
CA TRP A 71 -2.02 28.79 -27.37
C TRP A 71 -3.05 29.91 -27.51
N GLU A 72 -3.88 30.09 -26.49
CA GLU A 72 -4.81 31.21 -26.35
C GLU A 72 -4.16 32.28 -25.45
N SER A 73 -3.44 33.23 -26.08
CA SER A 73 -2.67 34.23 -25.34
C SER A 73 -3.52 35.16 -24.49
N GLY A 74 -4.78 35.40 -24.88
CA GLY A 74 -5.69 36.30 -24.15
C GLY A 74 -6.07 35.79 -22.76
N LYS A 75 -6.04 34.46 -22.54
CA LYS A 75 -6.38 33.81 -21.27
C LYS A 75 -5.23 33.02 -20.66
N ASN A 76 -4.05 33.07 -21.28
CA ASN A 76 -2.90 32.25 -20.93
C ASN A 76 -3.18 30.74 -20.88
N ARG A 77 -3.99 30.23 -21.83
CA ARG A 77 -4.35 28.80 -21.89
C ARG A 77 -3.57 28.06 -22.97
N LEU A 78 -3.03 26.90 -22.60
CA LEU A 78 -2.31 25.99 -23.50
C LEU A 78 -3.05 24.66 -23.57
N VAL A 79 -3.43 24.24 -24.77
CA VAL A 79 -3.92 22.88 -25.02
C VAL A 79 -2.82 22.07 -25.66
N LEU A 80 -2.53 20.90 -25.10
CA LEU A 80 -1.62 19.90 -25.67
C LEU A 80 -2.45 18.70 -26.14
N ILE A 81 -2.31 18.35 -27.42
CA ILE A 81 -2.93 17.18 -28.02
C ILE A 81 -1.80 16.25 -28.46
N ILE A 82 -1.73 15.08 -27.83
CA ILE A 82 -0.68 14.09 -28.08
C ILE A 82 -1.34 12.80 -28.58
N HIS A 83 -0.80 12.23 -29.65
CA HIS A 83 -1.26 10.96 -30.18
C HIS A 83 -1.06 9.85 -29.14
N HIS A 84 -2.09 9.03 -28.88
CA HIS A 84 -2.11 8.11 -27.74
C HIS A 84 -0.96 7.08 -27.76
N LEU A 85 -0.45 6.69 -28.93
CA LEU A 85 0.79 5.88 -29.06
C LEU A 85 2.01 6.44 -28.31
N ALA A 86 2.04 7.73 -27.98
CA ALA A 86 3.17 8.39 -27.31
C ALA A 86 2.94 8.68 -25.81
N VAL A 87 1.73 8.47 -25.28
CA VAL A 87 1.34 8.98 -23.96
C VAL A 87 0.27 8.11 -23.29
N ASP A 88 0.24 8.10 -21.96
CA ASP A 88 -0.80 7.52 -21.12
C ASP A 88 -1.15 8.46 -19.94
N ALA A 89 -2.09 8.04 -19.08
CA ALA A 89 -2.52 8.83 -17.93
C ALA A 89 -1.37 9.19 -16.97
N VAL A 90 -0.43 8.27 -16.73
CA VAL A 90 0.75 8.51 -15.87
C VAL A 90 1.72 9.49 -16.54
N SER A 91 1.89 9.39 -17.86
CA SER A 91 2.73 10.28 -18.64
C SER A 91 2.26 11.73 -18.58
N TRP A 92 0.96 11.99 -18.52
CA TRP A 92 0.44 13.35 -18.36
C TRP A 92 0.90 14.01 -17.06
N ARG A 93 1.01 13.25 -15.96
CA ARG A 93 1.56 13.77 -14.69
C ARG A 93 3.04 14.13 -14.85
N ILE A 94 3.83 13.25 -15.48
CA ILE A 94 5.26 13.50 -15.75
C ILE A 94 5.42 14.74 -16.62
N LEU A 95 4.64 14.86 -17.71
CA LEU A 95 4.69 15.98 -18.62
C LEU A 95 4.33 17.31 -17.94
N LEU A 96 3.31 17.33 -17.08
CA LEU A 96 2.92 18.54 -16.35
C LEU A 96 4.01 18.97 -15.34
N GLU A 97 4.59 18.02 -14.62
CA GLU A 97 5.70 18.29 -13.70
C GLU A 97 6.92 18.85 -14.45
N ASP A 98 7.33 18.19 -15.54
CA ASP A 98 8.44 18.66 -16.38
C ASP A 98 8.15 19.99 -17.06
N PHE A 99 6.89 20.23 -17.46
CA PHE A 99 6.47 21.52 -18.00
C PHE A 99 6.72 22.64 -16.98
N ASN A 100 6.34 22.42 -15.72
CA ASN A 100 6.53 23.39 -14.64
C ASN A 100 7.99 23.59 -14.24
N ILE A 101 8.80 22.52 -14.23
CA ILE A 101 10.25 22.63 -14.01
C ILE A 101 10.89 23.50 -15.09
N ALA A 102 10.61 23.21 -16.36
CA ALA A 102 11.13 23.98 -17.49
C ALA A 102 10.63 25.43 -17.48
N TRP A 103 9.37 25.65 -17.10
CA TRP A 103 8.79 26.99 -16.96
C TRP A 103 9.53 27.80 -15.89
N ALA A 104 9.71 27.24 -14.69
CA ALA A 104 10.37 27.91 -13.57
C ALA A 104 11.84 28.27 -13.91
N GLN A 105 12.58 27.32 -14.50
CA GLN A 105 13.96 27.56 -14.95
C GLN A 105 14.03 28.65 -16.00
N HIS A 106 13.16 28.60 -17.03
CA HIS A 106 13.15 29.58 -18.10
C HIS A 106 12.78 30.99 -17.60
N HIS A 107 11.76 31.09 -16.74
CA HIS A 107 11.32 32.35 -16.16
C HIS A 107 12.37 32.94 -15.21
N GLY A 108 13.10 32.09 -14.49
CA GLY A 108 14.24 32.48 -13.66
C GLY A 108 15.53 32.82 -14.42
N GLY A 109 15.51 32.79 -15.77
CA GLY A 109 16.68 33.07 -16.61
C GLY A 109 17.76 31.98 -16.61
N GLN A 110 17.42 30.78 -16.13
CA GLN A 110 18.30 29.61 -16.12
C GLN A 110 18.16 28.83 -17.43
N ALA A 111 19.19 28.06 -17.78
CA ALA A 111 19.07 27.07 -18.85
C ALA A 111 18.07 25.99 -18.46
N VAL A 112 17.23 25.57 -19.41
CA VAL A 112 16.23 24.53 -19.15
C VAL A 112 16.90 23.17 -19.17
N GLU A 113 16.91 22.50 -18.01
CA GLU A 113 17.44 21.16 -17.81
C GLU A 113 16.43 20.32 -17.04
N LEU A 114 15.77 19.39 -17.74
CA LEU A 114 14.80 18.49 -17.14
C LEU A 114 15.49 17.30 -16.43
N PRO A 115 14.87 16.67 -15.42
CA PRO A 115 15.38 15.46 -14.79
C PRO A 115 15.37 14.27 -15.76
N SER A 116 16.42 13.44 -15.74
CA SER A 116 16.49 12.23 -16.57
C SER A 116 15.75 11.07 -15.91
N GLY A 117 15.04 10.27 -16.69
CA GLY A 117 14.52 8.98 -16.23
C GLY A 117 15.57 7.86 -16.35
N GLY A 118 15.30 6.70 -15.75
CA GLY A 118 16.14 5.52 -15.87
C GLY A 118 15.94 4.75 -17.19
N THR A 119 14.81 4.09 -17.34
CA THR A 119 14.53 3.14 -18.44
C THR A 119 13.75 3.80 -19.57
N SER A 120 14.34 3.84 -20.77
CA SER A 120 13.65 4.36 -21.96
C SER A 120 12.52 3.43 -22.43
N PHE A 121 11.53 3.98 -23.13
CA PHE A 121 10.41 3.21 -23.70
C PHE A 121 10.89 2.08 -24.63
N ALA A 122 11.89 2.34 -25.47
CA ALA A 122 12.47 1.32 -26.36
C ALA A 122 13.15 0.19 -25.59
N ARG A 123 13.84 0.53 -24.48
CA ARG A 123 14.47 -0.47 -23.61
C ARG A 123 13.40 -1.30 -22.90
N TRP A 124 12.34 -0.67 -22.40
CA TRP A 124 11.19 -1.36 -21.81
C TRP A 124 10.54 -2.33 -22.78
N ALA A 125 10.19 -1.90 -23.99
CA ALA A 125 9.59 -2.75 -25.02
C ALA A 125 10.48 -3.97 -25.35
N SER A 126 11.80 -3.77 -25.45
CA SER A 126 12.75 -4.87 -25.69
C SER A 126 12.80 -5.87 -24.52
N LEU A 127 12.64 -5.39 -23.29
CA LEU A 127 12.63 -6.24 -22.10
C LEU A 127 11.33 -7.03 -21.98
N LEU A 128 10.19 -6.43 -22.36
CA LEU A 128 8.91 -7.13 -22.44
C LEU A 128 8.93 -8.25 -23.49
N ASP A 129 9.50 -8.00 -24.67
CA ASP A 129 9.67 -9.02 -25.71
C ASP A 129 10.51 -10.22 -25.23
N GLN A 130 11.58 -9.96 -24.47
CA GLN A 130 12.37 -11.02 -23.84
C GLN A 130 11.57 -11.77 -22.75
N ARG A 131 10.83 -11.02 -21.93
CA ARG A 131 10.01 -11.57 -20.83
C ARG A 131 8.89 -12.47 -21.34
N ALA A 132 8.29 -12.15 -22.48
CA ALA A 132 7.19 -12.92 -23.07
C ALA A 132 7.56 -14.38 -23.38
N ARG A 133 8.85 -14.68 -23.59
CA ARG A 133 9.38 -16.01 -23.96
C ARG A 133 10.07 -16.74 -22.79
N THR A 134 9.78 -16.31 -21.56
CA THR A 134 10.32 -16.96 -20.37
C THR A 134 9.37 -18.05 -19.89
N ALA A 135 9.94 -19.16 -19.40
CA ALA A 135 9.17 -20.35 -19.05
C ALA A 135 8.11 -20.11 -17.96
N ASP A 136 8.34 -19.16 -17.05
CA ASP A 136 7.37 -18.83 -16.01
C ASP A 136 6.20 -17.98 -16.53
N VAL A 137 6.38 -17.21 -17.61
CA VAL A 137 5.27 -16.52 -18.31
C VAL A 137 4.51 -17.51 -19.19
N GLU A 138 5.21 -18.38 -19.92
CA GLU A 138 4.59 -19.44 -20.73
C GLU A 138 3.74 -20.40 -19.89
N ALA A 139 4.12 -20.67 -18.65
CA ALA A 139 3.34 -21.48 -17.72
C ALA A 139 1.96 -20.89 -17.39
N LEU A 140 1.71 -19.62 -17.69
CA LEU A 140 0.44 -18.91 -17.41
C LEU A 140 -0.57 -19.01 -18.58
N THR A 141 -0.19 -19.57 -19.73
CA THR A 141 -1.04 -19.65 -20.93
C THR A 141 -2.40 -20.31 -20.64
N ASP A 142 -2.41 -21.44 -19.94
CA ASP A 142 -3.66 -22.16 -19.67
C ASP A 142 -4.56 -21.42 -18.67
N THR A 143 -3.97 -20.63 -17.75
CA THR A 143 -4.72 -19.75 -16.85
C THR A 143 -5.45 -18.68 -17.65
N TRP A 144 -4.77 -17.99 -18.57
CA TRP A 144 -5.39 -16.96 -19.40
C TRP A 144 -6.44 -17.52 -20.37
N ARG A 145 -6.21 -18.69 -20.95
CA ARG A 145 -7.22 -19.39 -21.77
C ARG A 145 -8.48 -19.72 -20.99
N GLN A 146 -8.36 -20.03 -19.69
CA GLN A 146 -9.53 -20.28 -18.87
C GLN A 146 -10.37 -19.01 -18.66
N VAL A 147 -9.72 -17.84 -18.55
CA VAL A 147 -10.39 -16.54 -18.46
C VAL A 147 -11.08 -16.19 -19.78
N GLU A 148 -10.43 -16.41 -20.93
CA GLU A 148 -10.98 -16.13 -22.27
C GLU A 148 -12.20 -16.99 -22.65
N LYS A 149 -12.48 -18.09 -21.93
CA LYS A 149 -13.66 -18.94 -22.18
C LYS A 149 -14.98 -18.24 -21.83
N ILE A 150 -14.94 -17.16 -21.06
CA ILE A 150 -16.16 -16.43 -20.70
C ILE A 150 -16.64 -15.65 -21.93
N PRO A 151 -17.85 -15.93 -22.43
CA PRO A 151 -18.35 -15.25 -23.61
C PRO A 151 -18.60 -13.76 -23.33
N PRO A 152 -18.47 -12.88 -24.35
CA PRO A 152 -18.85 -11.49 -24.22
C PRO A 152 -20.30 -11.35 -23.75
N ALA A 153 -20.52 -10.52 -22.73
CA ALA A 153 -21.84 -10.34 -22.12
C ALA A 153 -22.81 -9.51 -23.00
N LEU A 154 -22.27 -8.72 -23.93
CA LEU A 154 -23.02 -7.84 -24.81
C LEU A 154 -22.64 -8.08 -26.27
N PRO A 155 -23.53 -7.71 -27.22
CA PRO A 155 -23.19 -7.70 -28.64
C PRO A 155 -21.95 -6.85 -28.92
N ALA A 156 -21.12 -7.27 -29.89
CA ALA A 156 -19.94 -6.53 -30.31
C ALA A 156 -20.32 -5.18 -30.96
N VAL A 157 -19.38 -4.22 -30.89
CA VAL A 157 -19.48 -2.92 -31.55
C VAL A 157 -19.67 -3.06 -33.06
N HIS A 158 -20.48 -2.18 -33.66
CA HIS A 158 -20.59 -2.07 -35.11
C HIS A 158 -19.57 -1.04 -35.62
N PRO A 159 -18.46 -1.43 -36.27
CA PRO A 159 -17.29 -0.56 -36.44
C PRO A 159 -17.54 0.77 -37.16
N THR A 160 -18.54 0.83 -38.04
CA THR A 160 -18.88 2.05 -38.79
C THR A 160 -19.94 2.92 -38.12
N MET A 161 -20.72 2.37 -37.18
CA MET A 161 -21.81 3.09 -36.50
C MET A 161 -21.43 3.48 -35.08
N ASP A 162 -20.71 2.61 -34.38
CA ASP A 162 -20.28 2.81 -33.00
C ASP A 162 -18.83 3.30 -33.00
N THR A 163 -18.69 4.62 -33.13
CA THR A 163 -17.41 5.32 -33.10
C THR A 163 -17.36 6.27 -31.93
N TYR A 164 -16.17 6.72 -31.51
CA TYR A 164 -16.05 7.75 -30.47
C TYR A 164 -16.78 9.06 -30.83
N ALA A 165 -17.01 9.34 -32.12
CA ALA A 165 -17.79 10.49 -32.56
C ALA A 165 -19.32 10.32 -32.41
N SER A 166 -19.82 9.08 -32.42
CA SER A 166 -21.25 8.74 -32.39
C SER A 166 -21.70 8.05 -31.10
N ALA A 167 -20.77 7.78 -30.18
CA ALA A 167 -21.03 7.08 -28.94
C ALA A 167 -21.98 7.84 -28.02
N GLY A 168 -22.73 7.08 -27.21
CA GLY A 168 -23.36 7.65 -26.03
C GLY A 168 -22.32 7.99 -24.98
N GLN A 169 -22.54 9.07 -24.23
CA GLN A 169 -21.68 9.49 -23.13
C GLN A 169 -22.51 9.88 -21.90
N LEU A 170 -22.04 9.47 -20.73
CA LEU A 170 -22.65 9.80 -19.43
C LEU A 170 -21.51 10.03 -18.43
N SER A 171 -21.49 11.21 -17.82
CA SER A 171 -20.56 11.51 -16.73
C SER A 171 -21.33 11.70 -15.43
N VAL A 172 -20.95 10.93 -14.41
CA VAL A 172 -21.52 10.97 -13.07
C VAL A 172 -20.41 11.10 -12.04
N SER A 173 -20.75 11.57 -10.84
CA SER A 173 -19.81 11.70 -9.73
C SER A 173 -20.43 11.21 -8.44
N LEU A 174 -19.64 10.48 -7.65
CA LEU A 174 -20.02 10.06 -6.31
C LEU A 174 -19.86 11.24 -5.35
N ASP A 175 -20.57 11.23 -4.22
CA ASP A 175 -20.35 12.22 -3.17
C ASP A 175 -18.97 12.06 -2.52
N ALA A 176 -18.49 13.14 -1.90
CA ALA A 176 -17.15 13.19 -1.33
C ALA A 176 -17.00 12.26 -0.11
N ASP A 177 -18.08 12.02 0.63
CA ASP A 177 -18.02 11.21 1.86
C ASP A 177 -17.86 9.73 1.53
N LEU A 178 -18.68 9.20 0.62
CA LEU A 178 -18.51 7.86 0.09
C LEU A 178 -17.18 7.71 -0.65
N THR A 179 -16.76 8.72 -1.42
CA THR A 179 -15.45 8.69 -2.10
C THR A 179 -14.32 8.50 -1.08
N ARG A 180 -14.34 9.23 0.04
CA ARG A 180 -13.33 9.12 1.09
C ARG A 180 -13.29 7.72 1.72
N GLU A 181 -14.45 7.14 2.02
CA GLU A 181 -14.57 5.77 2.55
C GLU A 181 -14.00 4.74 1.57
N LEU A 182 -14.32 4.86 0.28
CA LEU A 182 -13.82 3.98 -0.79
C LEU A 182 -12.31 4.08 -1.02
N LEU A 183 -11.71 5.24 -0.74
CA LEU A 183 -10.27 5.47 -0.91
C LEU A 183 -9.44 5.11 0.33
N GLY A 184 -10.08 4.83 1.46
CA GLY A 184 -9.41 4.61 2.74
C GLY A 184 -9.94 3.39 3.49
N GLU A 185 -11.10 3.54 4.13
CA GLU A 185 -11.65 2.57 5.07
C GLU A 185 -11.97 1.22 4.42
N VAL A 186 -12.59 1.23 3.23
CA VAL A 186 -13.01 -0.02 2.55
C VAL A 186 -11.80 -0.85 2.07
N PRO A 187 -10.80 -0.29 1.35
CA PRO A 187 -9.58 -1.02 1.00
C PRO A 187 -8.86 -1.61 2.21
N VAL A 188 -8.81 -0.88 3.34
CA VAL A 188 -8.18 -1.34 4.59
C VAL A 188 -8.97 -2.51 5.19
N ALA A 189 -10.29 -2.41 5.28
CA ALA A 189 -11.14 -3.45 5.87
C ALA A 189 -11.03 -4.80 5.14
N TYR A 190 -10.75 -4.77 3.83
CA TYR A 190 -10.62 -5.96 2.99
C TYR A 190 -9.19 -6.27 2.55
N HIS A 191 -8.17 -5.53 2.98
CA HIS A 191 -6.79 -5.69 2.50
C HIS A 191 -6.70 -5.74 0.95
N ALA A 192 -7.46 -4.86 0.29
CA ALA A 192 -7.66 -4.83 -1.15
C ALA A 192 -7.17 -3.50 -1.75
N GLY A 193 -6.96 -3.45 -3.07
CA GLY A 193 -6.75 -2.19 -3.77
C GLY A 193 -8.08 -1.47 -4.03
N VAL A 194 -8.03 -0.14 -4.22
CA VAL A 194 -9.22 0.65 -4.62
C VAL A 194 -9.83 0.09 -5.92
N GLN A 195 -8.99 -0.24 -6.91
CA GLN A 195 -9.44 -0.83 -8.17
C GLN A 195 -10.22 -2.14 -7.95
N ASP A 196 -9.77 -2.99 -7.03
CA ASP A 196 -10.44 -4.26 -6.72
C ASP A 196 -11.86 -4.00 -6.21
N VAL A 197 -12.02 -3.07 -5.26
CA VAL A 197 -13.33 -2.68 -4.71
C VAL A 197 -14.26 -2.13 -5.80
N LEU A 198 -13.76 -1.22 -6.64
CA LEU A 198 -14.54 -0.63 -7.73
C LEU A 198 -14.98 -1.68 -8.76
N LEU A 199 -14.09 -2.63 -9.07
CA LEU A 199 -14.34 -3.70 -10.03
C LEU A 199 -15.32 -4.76 -9.49
N ILE A 200 -15.25 -5.09 -8.19
CA ILE A 200 -16.22 -5.98 -7.53
C ILE A 200 -17.61 -5.35 -7.54
N ALA A 201 -17.73 -4.07 -7.19
CA ALA A 201 -19.00 -3.34 -7.29
C ALA A 201 -19.53 -3.30 -8.73
N PHE A 202 -18.64 -3.15 -9.71
CA PHE A 202 -18.99 -3.14 -11.12
C PHE A 202 -19.51 -4.50 -11.60
N ALA A 203 -18.88 -5.60 -11.17
CA ALA A 203 -19.34 -6.95 -11.43
C ALA A 203 -20.71 -7.23 -10.78
N LEU A 204 -20.96 -6.76 -9.54
CA LEU A 204 -22.26 -6.84 -8.88
C LEU A 204 -23.35 -6.13 -9.70
N ALA A 205 -23.07 -4.91 -10.16
CA ALA A 205 -24.00 -4.14 -10.98
C ALA A 205 -24.34 -4.84 -12.30
N TRP A 206 -23.33 -5.39 -13.00
CA TRP A 206 -23.56 -6.13 -14.25
C TRP A 206 -24.31 -7.44 -14.04
N ASN A 207 -24.02 -8.16 -12.96
CA ASN A 207 -24.74 -9.39 -12.61
C ASN A 207 -26.23 -9.13 -12.40
N GLU A 208 -26.57 -8.06 -11.66
CA GLU A 208 -27.95 -7.62 -11.47
C GLU A 208 -28.60 -7.15 -12.77
N PHE A 209 -27.87 -6.36 -13.58
CA PHE A 209 -28.41 -5.81 -14.83
C PHE A 209 -28.72 -6.90 -15.86
N LEU A 210 -27.83 -7.88 -16.00
CA LEU A 210 -27.94 -8.98 -16.97
C LEU A 210 -28.85 -10.11 -16.46
N GLY A 211 -29.12 -10.17 -15.16
CA GLY A 211 -29.86 -11.29 -14.55
C GLY A 211 -29.07 -12.60 -14.64
N SER A 212 -27.74 -12.53 -14.51
CA SER A 212 -26.82 -13.64 -14.78
C SER A 212 -26.81 -14.75 -13.72
N ALA A 213 -27.60 -14.62 -12.65
CA ALA A 213 -27.72 -15.62 -11.57
C ALA A 213 -26.35 -16.09 -11.02
N GLY A 214 -25.41 -15.15 -10.87
CA GLY A 214 -24.07 -15.43 -10.35
C GLY A 214 -23.10 -16.05 -11.36
N ALA A 215 -23.48 -16.21 -12.63
CA ALA A 215 -22.57 -16.64 -13.69
C ALA A 215 -21.39 -15.65 -13.84
N PRO A 216 -20.17 -16.12 -14.15
CA PRO A 216 -19.03 -15.24 -14.30
C PRO A 216 -19.21 -14.23 -15.45
N ILE A 217 -18.79 -13.00 -15.20
CA ILE A 217 -18.83 -11.90 -16.18
C ILE A 217 -17.40 -11.59 -16.63
N GLY A 218 -17.20 -11.54 -17.93
CA GLY A 218 -15.95 -11.10 -18.55
C GLY A 218 -15.89 -9.57 -18.59
N ILE A 219 -14.88 -8.99 -17.97
CA ILE A 219 -14.61 -7.55 -17.96
C ILE A 219 -13.18 -7.34 -18.44
N ASP A 220 -13.00 -6.42 -19.38
CA ASP A 220 -11.69 -6.05 -19.88
C ASP A 220 -11.14 -4.92 -19.03
N VAL A 221 -10.03 -5.16 -18.34
CA VAL A 221 -9.49 -4.23 -17.34
C VAL A 221 -8.23 -3.58 -17.88
N GLU A 222 -8.17 -2.26 -17.74
CA GLU A 222 -6.97 -1.49 -17.99
C GLU A 222 -6.21 -1.22 -16.68
N GLY A 223 -4.91 -1.48 -16.71
CA GLY A 223 -3.96 -1.11 -15.67
C GLY A 223 -2.87 -0.20 -16.23
N HIS A 224 -2.08 0.42 -15.35
CA HIS A 224 -1.03 1.35 -15.79
C HIS A 224 0.15 0.66 -16.53
N GLY A 225 0.33 -0.66 -16.37
CA GLY A 225 1.35 -1.49 -17.05
C GLY A 225 2.82 -1.10 -16.81
N ARG A 226 3.09 -0.42 -15.69
CA ARG A 226 4.44 0.01 -15.25
C ARG A 226 4.94 -0.88 -14.11
N ASN A 227 4.94 -2.18 -14.36
CA ASN A 227 5.30 -3.19 -13.37
C ASN A 227 6.82 -3.36 -13.36
N GLU A 228 7.54 -2.38 -12.78
CA GLU A 228 9.02 -2.36 -12.76
C GLU A 228 9.62 -3.63 -12.15
N GLU A 229 8.92 -4.24 -11.20
CA GLU A 229 9.34 -5.50 -10.56
C GLU A 229 9.39 -6.71 -11.50
N PHE A 230 8.74 -6.65 -12.67
CA PHE A 230 8.83 -7.69 -13.69
C PHE A 230 10.18 -7.74 -14.39
N VAL A 231 10.95 -6.64 -14.33
CA VAL A 231 12.18 -6.47 -15.07
C VAL A 231 13.23 -5.85 -14.14
N ALA A 232 14.24 -6.63 -13.80
CA ALA A 232 15.31 -6.16 -12.91
C ALA A 232 15.93 -4.84 -13.40
N ASP A 233 16.12 -3.91 -12.46
CA ASP A 233 16.71 -2.58 -12.67
C ASP A 233 15.92 -1.66 -13.62
N ALA A 234 14.61 -1.89 -13.81
CA ALA A 234 13.76 -0.96 -14.53
C ALA A 234 13.32 0.23 -13.65
N ASP A 235 13.43 1.45 -14.20
CA ASP A 235 12.90 2.68 -13.61
C ASP A 235 12.10 3.45 -14.68
N LEU A 236 10.79 3.40 -14.59
CA LEU A 236 9.81 4.04 -15.47
C LEU A 236 9.21 5.30 -14.85
N SER A 237 9.71 5.75 -13.70
CA SER A 237 9.16 6.86 -12.92
C SER A 237 9.01 8.17 -13.70
N ARG A 238 9.87 8.40 -14.70
CA ARG A 238 9.86 9.58 -15.58
C ARG A 238 9.72 9.26 -17.07
N THR A 239 9.35 8.03 -17.41
CA THR A 239 9.28 7.61 -18.81
C THR A 239 7.91 7.90 -19.39
N VAL A 240 7.85 8.79 -20.38
CA VAL A 240 6.63 9.08 -21.13
C VAL A 240 6.48 8.06 -22.26
N GLY A 241 5.26 7.57 -22.46
CA GLY A 241 4.92 6.52 -23.43
C GLY A 241 3.55 5.95 -23.15
N TRP A 242 3.08 5.04 -23.99
CA TRP A 242 1.85 4.29 -23.72
C TRP A 242 2.18 2.95 -23.06
N PHE A 243 2.01 2.87 -21.73
CA PHE A 243 2.32 1.68 -20.95
C PHE A 243 1.10 0.84 -20.58
N THR A 244 -0.11 1.32 -20.87
CA THR A 244 -1.37 0.68 -20.45
C THR A 244 -1.36 -0.82 -20.73
N SER A 245 -1.51 -1.61 -19.68
CA SER A 245 -1.74 -3.05 -19.78
C SER A 245 -3.25 -3.28 -19.89
N LYS A 246 -3.66 -4.13 -20.81
CA LYS A 246 -5.05 -4.51 -21.02
C LYS A 246 -5.19 -6.01 -20.83
N TYR A 247 -6.11 -6.48 -19.98
CA TYR A 247 -6.28 -7.90 -19.69
C TYR A 247 -7.71 -8.23 -19.25
N PRO A 248 -8.23 -9.41 -19.64
CA PRO A 248 -9.55 -9.83 -19.24
C PRO A 248 -9.55 -10.30 -17.78
N VAL A 249 -10.64 -10.04 -17.10
CA VAL A 249 -10.98 -10.54 -15.78
C VAL A 249 -12.30 -11.29 -15.87
N SER A 250 -12.37 -12.45 -15.22
CA SER A 250 -13.61 -13.19 -15.02
C SER A 250 -14.01 -13.10 -13.55
N LEU A 251 -15.19 -12.55 -13.28
CA LEU A 251 -15.71 -12.42 -11.91
C LEU A 251 -17.08 -13.06 -11.77
N ALA A 252 -17.18 -14.02 -10.84
CA ALA A 252 -18.44 -14.54 -10.34
C ALA A 252 -18.74 -13.93 -8.96
N VAL A 253 -19.87 -13.23 -8.83
CA VAL A 253 -20.26 -12.49 -7.62
C VAL A 253 -21.45 -13.12 -6.88
N GLY A 254 -21.75 -14.39 -7.16
CA GLY A 254 -22.78 -15.17 -6.47
C GLY A 254 -24.21 -14.65 -6.65
N GLU A 255 -25.14 -15.26 -5.92
CA GLU A 255 -26.55 -14.87 -5.88
C GLU A 255 -26.85 -14.11 -4.58
N LEU A 256 -26.82 -12.78 -4.64
CA LEU A 256 -27.31 -11.90 -3.58
C LEU A 256 -28.52 -11.12 -4.11
N SER A 257 -29.55 -10.95 -3.28
CA SER A 257 -30.63 -10.04 -3.67
C SER A 257 -30.10 -8.61 -3.70
N TRP A 258 -30.55 -7.81 -4.66
CA TRP A 258 -30.10 -6.42 -4.77
C TRP A 258 -30.40 -5.60 -3.49
N ALA A 259 -31.49 -5.93 -2.78
CA ALA A 259 -31.82 -5.33 -1.50
C ALA A 259 -30.75 -5.56 -0.42
N GLN A 260 -30.14 -6.75 -0.39
CA GLN A 260 -29.04 -7.06 0.53
C GLN A 260 -27.76 -6.29 0.17
N VAL A 261 -27.47 -6.16 -1.13
CA VAL A 261 -26.32 -5.36 -1.60
C VAL A 261 -26.46 -3.92 -1.14
N VAL A 262 -27.60 -3.27 -1.43
CA VAL A 262 -27.86 -1.87 -1.08
C VAL A 262 -27.85 -1.65 0.43
N ALA A 263 -28.37 -2.61 1.20
CA ALA A 263 -28.41 -2.51 2.66
C ALA A 263 -27.03 -2.70 3.34
N GLY A 264 -26.01 -3.18 2.60
CA GLY A 264 -24.74 -3.59 3.19
C GLY A 264 -24.87 -4.81 4.10
N ASP A 265 -25.78 -5.74 3.76
CA ASP A 265 -26.10 -6.91 4.56
C ASP A 265 -24.85 -7.77 4.87
N PRO A 266 -24.76 -8.45 6.03
CA PRO A 266 -23.63 -9.33 6.34
C PRO A 266 -23.30 -10.36 5.26
N ALA A 267 -24.29 -10.83 4.49
CA ALA A 267 -24.08 -11.75 3.38
C ALA A 267 -23.25 -11.16 2.22
N LEU A 268 -23.07 -9.84 2.15
CA LEU A 268 -22.22 -9.18 1.17
C LEU A 268 -20.73 -9.45 1.41
N GLY A 269 -20.32 -9.62 2.67
CA GLY A 269 -18.91 -9.82 3.06
C GLY A 269 -18.24 -11.01 2.37
N PRO A 270 -18.83 -12.23 2.44
CA PRO A 270 -18.31 -13.40 1.74
C PRO A 270 -18.20 -13.23 0.22
N VAL A 271 -19.12 -12.49 -0.40
CA VAL A 271 -19.06 -12.21 -1.84
C VAL A 271 -17.90 -11.29 -2.19
N ILE A 272 -17.67 -10.24 -1.40
CA ILE A 272 -16.52 -9.34 -1.59
C ILE A 272 -15.20 -10.11 -1.40
N LYS A 273 -15.07 -10.89 -0.31
CA LYS A 273 -13.87 -11.73 -0.06
C LYS A 273 -13.65 -12.72 -1.21
N GLY A 274 -14.70 -13.41 -1.64
CA GLY A 274 -14.62 -14.38 -2.75
C GLY A 274 -14.25 -13.75 -4.09
N ALA A 275 -14.78 -12.56 -4.40
CA ALA A 275 -14.42 -11.84 -5.62
C ALA A 275 -12.99 -11.27 -5.55
N LYS A 276 -12.56 -10.77 -4.38
CA LYS A 276 -11.16 -10.38 -4.13
C LYS A 276 -10.21 -11.56 -4.35
N GLU A 277 -10.52 -12.74 -3.82
CA GLU A 277 -9.68 -13.93 -4.00
C GLU A 277 -9.62 -14.37 -5.47
N GLN A 278 -10.71 -14.23 -6.24
CA GLN A 278 -10.67 -14.45 -7.69
C GLN A 278 -9.71 -13.49 -8.39
N LEU A 279 -9.72 -12.20 -8.04
CA LEU A 279 -8.78 -11.21 -8.58
C LEU A 279 -7.33 -11.51 -8.19
N ARG A 280 -7.09 -11.91 -6.93
CA ARG A 280 -5.75 -12.26 -6.42
C ARG A 280 -5.20 -13.56 -7.00
N ALA A 281 -6.06 -14.48 -7.43
CA ALA A 281 -5.67 -15.71 -8.08
C ALA A 281 -5.23 -15.50 -9.54
N LEU A 282 -5.58 -14.37 -10.16
CA LEU A 282 -5.14 -14.07 -11.51
C LEU A 282 -3.64 -13.75 -11.53
N PRO A 283 -2.92 -14.16 -12.60
CA PRO A 283 -1.58 -13.67 -12.83
C PRO A 283 -1.59 -12.16 -13.04
N ASP A 284 -0.42 -11.53 -12.93
CA ASP A 284 -0.28 -10.12 -13.27
C ASP A 284 -0.80 -9.84 -14.69
N GLY A 285 -1.66 -8.84 -14.83
CA GLY A 285 -2.35 -8.52 -16.08
C GLY A 285 -1.42 -8.22 -17.25
N LEU A 286 -0.20 -7.74 -17.00
CA LEU A 286 0.79 -7.51 -18.06
C LEU A 286 1.12 -8.81 -18.81
N THR A 287 1.10 -9.95 -18.11
CA THR A 287 1.44 -11.26 -18.71
C THR A 287 0.46 -11.71 -19.78
N TYR A 288 -0.80 -11.27 -19.71
CA TYR A 288 -1.79 -11.54 -20.76
C TYR A 288 -1.34 -10.93 -22.09
N GLY A 289 -0.98 -9.64 -22.10
CA GLY A 289 -0.50 -8.95 -23.30
C GLY A 289 0.82 -9.53 -23.84
N LEU A 290 1.72 -9.94 -22.94
CA LEU A 290 2.95 -10.63 -23.34
C LEU A 290 2.66 -11.93 -24.09
N LEU A 291 1.75 -12.75 -23.57
CA LEU A 291 1.40 -14.02 -24.19
C LEU A 291 0.62 -13.82 -25.50
N ARG A 292 -0.41 -12.96 -25.48
CA ARG A 292 -1.29 -12.73 -26.63
C ARG A 292 -0.61 -12.06 -27.82
N TYR A 293 0.30 -11.11 -27.58
CA TYR A 293 0.85 -10.27 -28.65
C TYR A 293 2.34 -10.47 -28.92
N LEU A 294 3.13 -10.95 -27.95
CA LEU A 294 4.60 -11.07 -28.09
C LEU A 294 5.11 -12.52 -28.10
N ASN A 295 4.29 -13.49 -27.69
CA ASN A 295 4.64 -14.90 -27.72
C ASN A 295 3.82 -15.65 -28.80
N PRO A 296 4.39 -15.95 -29.97
CA PRO A 296 3.68 -16.62 -31.06
C PRO A 296 3.33 -18.09 -30.74
N ASP A 297 3.98 -18.71 -29.76
CA ASP A 297 3.71 -20.09 -29.34
C ASP A 297 2.58 -20.16 -28.30
N ALA A 298 2.21 -19.03 -27.70
CA ALA A 298 1.09 -18.92 -26.78
C ALA A 298 -0.21 -18.69 -27.55
N ASP A 299 -1.07 -19.71 -27.60
CA ASP A 299 -2.37 -19.62 -28.23
C ASP A 299 -3.42 -19.04 -27.25
N VAL A 300 -3.24 -17.75 -26.96
CA VAL A 300 -4.13 -16.86 -26.18
C VAL A 300 -4.72 -15.85 -27.16
N ALA A 301 -5.84 -16.21 -27.78
CA ALA A 301 -6.43 -15.48 -28.91
C ALA A 301 -7.97 -15.40 -28.83
N GLY A 302 -8.52 -15.57 -27.63
CA GLY A 302 -9.96 -15.46 -27.39
C GLY A 302 -10.51 -14.05 -27.69
N PRO A 303 -11.84 -13.91 -27.83
CA PRO A 303 -12.44 -12.60 -28.00
C PRO A 303 -12.21 -11.72 -26.77
N ASP A 304 -11.95 -10.43 -26.99
CA ASP A 304 -11.91 -9.46 -25.90
C ASP A 304 -13.32 -9.32 -25.28
N PRO A 305 -13.43 -9.11 -23.96
CA PRO A 305 -14.72 -8.84 -23.32
C PRO A 305 -15.39 -7.59 -23.90
N SER A 306 -16.72 -7.56 -23.92
CA SER A 306 -17.50 -6.42 -24.47
C SER A 306 -17.61 -5.23 -23.50
N ILE A 307 -17.21 -5.42 -22.24
CA ILE A 307 -17.34 -4.44 -21.15
C ILE A 307 -15.92 -4.04 -20.72
N GLY A 308 -15.57 -2.76 -20.87
CA GLY A 308 -14.29 -2.19 -20.46
C GLY A 308 -14.35 -1.48 -19.11
N PHE A 309 -13.29 -1.58 -18.32
CA PHE A 309 -13.14 -0.89 -17.03
C PHE A 309 -11.73 -0.33 -16.88
N ASN A 310 -11.62 0.96 -16.54
CA ASN A 310 -10.34 1.64 -16.35
C ASN A 310 -10.40 2.55 -15.12
N TYR A 311 -9.43 2.40 -14.20
CA TYR A 311 -9.29 3.27 -13.03
C TYR A 311 -7.99 4.09 -13.13
N LEU A 312 -8.15 5.40 -13.33
CA LEU A 312 -7.07 6.34 -13.57
C LEU A 312 -6.36 6.82 -12.29
N GLY A 313 -6.82 6.38 -11.11
CA GLY A 313 -6.31 6.86 -9.82
C GLY A 313 -6.75 8.29 -9.52
N ARG A 314 -5.87 9.04 -8.82
CA ARG A 314 -6.10 10.47 -8.52
C ARG A 314 -5.60 11.35 -9.66
N LEU A 315 -6.53 11.97 -10.37
CA LEU A 315 -6.29 12.96 -11.40
C LEU A 315 -6.09 14.34 -10.75
N GLY A 316 -5.04 15.07 -11.16
CA GLY A 316 -4.80 16.45 -10.69
C GLY A 316 -4.11 16.61 -9.33
N ALA A 317 -3.86 15.54 -8.56
CA ALA A 317 -3.26 15.56 -7.22
C ALA A 317 -1.81 16.09 -7.11
N GLY A 318 -1.25 16.65 -8.19
CA GLY A 318 0.06 17.32 -8.19
C GLY A 318 -0.02 18.83 -8.49
N GLY A 319 -1.22 19.39 -8.68
CA GLY A 319 -1.41 20.75 -9.20
C GLY A 319 -1.93 21.79 -8.21
N LEU A 320 -2.55 21.37 -7.10
CA LEU A 320 -3.38 22.26 -6.27
C LEU A 320 -2.60 23.02 -5.19
N ASP A 321 -1.45 22.51 -4.76
CA ASP A 321 -0.49 23.22 -3.88
C ASP A 321 0.60 23.97 -4.67
N LEU A 322 0.52 23.99 -6.00
CA LEU A 322 1.46 24.76 -6.81
C LEU A 322 1.17 26.25 -6.64
N SER A 323 2.20 27.09 -6.49
CA SER A 323 2.02 28.56 -6.47
C SER A 323 1.29 29.07 -7.72
N ASP A 324 0.64 30.23 -7.63
CA ASP A 324 -0.06 30.87 -8.78
C ASP A 324 0.87 31.15 -9.97
N ASP A 325 2.19 31.12 -9.76
CA ASP A 325 3.21 31.28 -10.80
C ASP A 325 3.44 30.02 -11.68
N LEU A 326 2.78 28.89 -11.37
CA LEU A 326 2.93 27.61 -12.05
C LEU A 326 1.68 27.20 -12.85
N TRP A 327 1.88 26.37 -13.86
CA TRP A 327 0.82 25.84 -14.71
C TRP A 327 0.01 24.76 -13.99
N ARG A 328 -1.31 24.83 -14.17
CA ARG A 328 -2.28 23.88 -13.61
C ARG A 328 -3.20 23.36 -14.71
N ILE A 329 -3.83 22.22 -14.48
CA ILE A 329 -4.88 21.71 -15.35
C ILE A 329 -6.11 22.61 -15.21
N ASP A 330 -6.66 23.07 -16.33
CA ASP A 330 -7.89 23.87 -16.33
C ASP A 330 -9.08 22.98 -15.92
N GLN A 331 -9.89 23.42 -14.97
CA GLN A 331 -11.05 22.69 -14.47
C GLN A 331 -12.13 22.53 -15.56
N ASP A 332 -12.23 23.48 -16.50
CA ASP A 332 -13.11 23.40 -17.66
C ASP A 332 -12.49 22.58 -18.81
N GLY A 333 -11.26 22.07 -18.63
CA GLY A 333 -10.45 21.46 -19.69
C GLY A 333 -11.12 20.28 -20.39
N VAL A 334 -11.90 19.47 -19.67
CA VAL A 334 -12.63 18.31 -20.23
C VAL A 334 -13.73 18.78 -21.19
N ALA A 335 -14.54 19.77 -20.78
CA ALA A 335 -15.58 20.33 -21.64
C ALA A 335 -14.98 21.03 -22.87
N ILE A 336 -13.86 21.75 -22.67
CA ILE A 336 -13.15 22.43 -23.75
C ILE A 336 -12.60 21.43 -24.77
N THR A 337 -12.10 20.27 -24.34
CA THR A 337 -11.41 19.32 -25.23
C THR A 337 -12.30 18.21 -25.81
N ALA A 338 -13.59 18.18 -25.49
CA ALA A 338 -14.54 17.16 -25.97
C ALA A 338 -14.57 17.04 -27.51
N ALA A 339 -14.45 18.16 -28.23
CA ALA A 339 -14.37 18.17 -29.69
C ALA A 339 -13.13 17.45 -30.23
N ALA A 340 -12.02 17.46 -29.48
CA ALA A 340 -10.81 16.72 -29.84
C ALA A 340 -10.97 15.20 -29.64
N THR A 341 -11.87 14.74 -28.77
CA THR A 341 -12.09 13.29 -28.56
C THR A 341 -13.16 12.70 -29.48
N SER A 342 -13.92 13.55 -30.20
CA SER A 342 -14.91 13.12 -31.20
C SER A 342 -14.21 12.70 -32.50
N VAL A 343 -13.89 11.40 -32.61
CA VAL A 343 -13.16 10.81 -33.75
C VAL A 343 -13.98 9.66 -34.36
N PRO A 344 -14.06 9.53 -35.69
CA PRO A 344 -14.74 8.42 -36.36
C PRO A 344 -13.90 7.12 -36.31
N THR A 345 -13.34 6.81 -35.15
CA THR A 345 -12.64 5.56 -34.85
C THR A 345 -13.60 4.63 -34.12
N PRO A 346 -13.68 3.34 -34.46
CA PRO A 346 -14.51 2.37 -33.74
C PRO A 346 -14.23 2.38 -32.23
N LEU A 347 -15.28 2.17 -31.43
CA LEU A 347 -15.14 1.97 -29.99
C LEU A 347 -14.36 0.69 -29.68
N GLY A 348 -13.53 0.71 -28.63
CA GLY A 348 -12.79 -0.48 -28.18
C GLY A 348 -13.67 -1.53 -27.49
N HIS A 349 -14.78 -1.08 -26.88
CA HIS A 349 -15.73 -1.91 -26.15
C HIS A 349 -17.16 -1.49 -26.46
N THR A 350 -18.12 -2.40 -26.25
CA THR A 350 -19.54 -2.09 -26.37
C THR A 350 -19.97 -1.05 -25.33
N VAL A 351 -19.37 -1.13 -24.14
CA VAL A 351 -19.47 -0.14 -23.08
C VAL A 351 -18.16 -0.11 -22.31
N GLU A 352 -17.67 1.07 -22.00
CA GLU A 352 -16.49 1.31 -21.18
C GLU A 352 -16.84 2.25 -20.02
N LEU A 353 -16.24 2.00 -18.86
CA LEU A 353 -16.27 2.88 -17.70
C LEU A 353 -14.86 3.34 -17.39
N ASN A 354 -14.61 4.64 -17.50
CA ASN A 354 -13.39 5.28 -17.03
C ASN A 354 -13.69 5.99 -15.70
N ALA A 355 -13.01 5.60 -14.63
CA ALA A 355 -13.17 6.17 -13.30
C ALA A 355 -11.89 6.85 -12.82
N GLY A 356 -12.00 8.00 -12.17
CA GLY A 356 -10.86 8.73 -11.63
C GLY A 356 -11.30 9.67 -10.51
N VAL A 357 -10.41 9.91 -9.55
CA VAL A 357 -10.67 10.83 -8.44
C VAL A 357 -10.18 12.21 -8.84
N MET A 358 -11.05 13.21 -8.77
CA MET A 358 -10.71 14.60 -9.02
C MET A 358 -11.01 15.42 -7.77
N GLU A 359 -10.23 16.47 -7.53
CA GLU A 359 -10.53 17.43 -6.48
C GLU A 359 -11.46 18.52 -7.04
N ASP A 360 -12.63 18.62 -6.42
CA ASP A 360 -13.59 19.69 -6.66
C ASP A 360 -13.27 20.84 -5.69
N ALA A 361 -13.19 22.07 -6.20
CA ALA A 361 -12.77 23.25 -5.45
C ALA A 361 -13.64 23.49 -4.20
N ASP A 362 -14.93 23.15 -4.27
CA ASP A 362 -15.90 23.42 -3.21
C ASP A 362 -16.35 22.16 -2.44
N ALA A 363 -16.13 20.97 -3.01
CA ALA A 363 -16.68 19.70 -2.48
C ALA A 363 -15.62 18.66 -2.10
N GLY A 364 -14.33 18.93 -2.30
CA GLY A 364 -13.24 18.00 -2.00
C GLY A 364 -13.08 16.89 -3.05
N ALA A 365 -12.35 15.82 -2.70
CA ALA A 365 -12.07 14.73 -3.63
C ALA A 365 -13.32 13.89 -3.92
N ARG A 366 -13.67 13.76 -5.22
CA ARG A 366 -14.83 13.00 -5.69
C ARG A 366 -14.42 11.97 -6.73
N LEU A 367 -15.03 10.79 -6.69
CA LEU A 367 -14.90 9.80 -7.75
C LEU A 367 -15.78 10.21 -8.93
N HIS A 368 -15.14 10.56 -10.04
CA HIS A 368 -15.80 10.80 -11.32
C HIS A 368 -15.77 9.55 -12.17
N ALA A 369 -16.86 9.31 -12.88
CA ALA A 369 -17.03 8.17 -13.75
C ALA A 369 -17.65 8.61 -15.08
N THR A 370 -16.97 8.28 -16.17
CA THR A 370 -17.41 8.54 -17.52
C THR A 370 -17.67 7.22 -18.23
N TRP A 371 -18.91 7.05 -18.65
CA TRP A 371 -19.37 5.93 -19.47
C TRP A 371 -19.34 6.35 -20.94
N THR A 372 -18.78 5.49 -21.79
CA THR A 372 -18.89 5.59 -23.25
C THR A 372 -19.48 4.28 -23.76
N TRP A 373 -20.43 4.33 -24.70
CA TRP A 373 -21.03 3.09 -25.21
C TRP A 373 -21.53 3.16 -26.66
N ALA A 374 -21.66 1.98 -27.24
CA ALA A 374 -22.28 1.73 -28.53
C ALA A 374 -23.80 1.90 -28.47
N LEU A 375 -24.32 2.91 -29.19
CA LEU A 375 -25.76 3.16 -29.28
C LEU A 375 -26.51 2.04 -30.03
N SER A 376 -25.80 1.24 -30.81
CA SER A 376 -26.37 0.05 -31.46
C SER A 376 -26.75 -1.06 -30.47
N ALA A 377 -26.12 -1.09 -29.29
CA ALA A 377 -26.25 -2.16 -28.31
C ALA A 377 -26.97 -1.73 -27.01
N LEU A 378 -26.74 -0.51 -26.54
CA LEU A 378 -27.30 -0.01 -25.28
C LEU A 378 -27.97 1.36 -25.44
N SER A 379 -29.13 1.50 -24.79
CA SER A 379 -29.83 2.79 -24.67
C SER A 379 -29.33 3.60 -23.47
N HIS A 380 -29.56 4.91 -23.51
CA HIS A 380 -29.27 5.82 -22.39
C HIS A 380 -29.89 5.34 -21.08
N ASN A 381 -31.16 4.91 -21.09
CA ASN A 381 -31.84 4.41 -19.90
C ASN A 381 -31.18 3.15 -19.32
N GLN A 382 -30.59 2.30 -20.16
CA GLN A 382 -29.87 1.12 -19.70
C GLN A 382 -28.54 1.51 -19.06
N VAL A 383 -27.81 2.46 -19.63
CA VAL A 383 -26.55 2.96 -19.06
C VAL A 383 -26.78 3.76 -17.77
N ASP A 384 -27.84 4.57 -17.70
CA ASP A 384 -28.28 5.22 -16.47
C ASP A 384 -28.61 4.20 -15.37
N ARG A 385 -29.26 3.09 -15.74
CA ARG A 385 -29.58 2.01 -14.80
C ARG A 385 -28.32 1.34 -14.27
N ILE A 386 -27.41 0.87 -15.12
CA ILE A 386 -26.16 0.22 -14.67
C ILE A 386 -25.29 1.20 -13.86
N SER A 387 -25.25 2.48 -14.25
CA SER A 387 -24.54 3.51 -13.48
C SER A 387 -25.09 3.68 -12.07
N ARG A 388 -26.42 3.66 -11.89
CA ARG A 388 -27.04 3.69 -10.56
C ARG A 388 -26.76 2.42 -9.78
N LEU A 389 -26.87 1.25 -10.42
CA LEU A 389 -26.56 -0.03 -9.78
C LEU A 389 -25.11 -0.07 -9.27
N TRP A 390 -24.17 0.47 -10.04
CA TRP A 390 -22.77 0.53 -9.62
C TRP A 390 -22.57 1.44 -8.39
N PHE A 391 -23.18 2.64 -8.38
CA PHE A 391 -23.13 3.53 -7.22
C PHE A 391 -23.83 2.95 -5.99
N ASP A 392 -24.98 2.31 -6.18
CA ASP A 392 -25.72 1.61 -5.13
C ASP A 392 -24.88 0.48 -4.51
N ALA A 393 -24.16 -0.31 -5.34
CA ALA A 393 -23.24 -1.34 -4.86
C ALA A 393 -22.07 -0.75 -4.09
N LEU A 394 -21.46 0.34 -4.56
CA LEU A 394 -20.38 1.04 -3.84
C LEU A 394 -20.86 1.55 -2.47
N ALA A 395 -22.03 2.19 -2.43
CA ALA A 395 -22.63 2.66 -1.19
C ALA A 395 -22.97 1.50 -0.22
N GLY A 396 -23.45 0.38 -0.76
CA GLY A 396 -23.71 -0.85 -0.02
C GLY A 396 -22.45 -1.45 0.60
N ILE A 397 -21.34 -1.50 -0.15
CA ILE A 397 -20.03 -1.94 0.38
C ILE A 397 -19.57 -1.02 1.51
N CYS A 398 -19.67 0.31 1.34
CA CYS A 398 -19.35 1.26 2.41
C CYS A 398 -20.23 1.06 3.65
N ALA A 399 -21.54 0.86 3.47
CA ALA A 399 -22.48 0.59 4.56
C ALA A 399 -22.12 -0.71 5.31
N HIS A 400 -21.73 -1.75 4.58
CA HIS A 400 -21.28 -3.01 5.16
C HIS A 400 -20.02 -2.83 6.04
N VAL A 401 -19.01 -2.10 5.55
CA VAL A 401 -17.79 -1.80 6.31
C VAL A 401 -18.10 -0.95 7.55
N ARG A 402 -18.96 0.07 7.44
CA ARG A 402 -19.43 0.85 8.61
C ARG A 402 -20.19 -0.02 9.62
N GLY A 403 -20.82 -1.10 9.17
CA GLY A 403 -21.47 -2.10 10.01
C GLY A 403 -20.50 -3.09 10.69
N GLY A 404 -19.19 -2.92 10.55
CA GLY A 404 -18.17 -3.85 11.06
C GLY A 404 -17.78 -4.95 10.07
N GLY A 405 -18.22 -4.85 8.81
CA GLY A 405 -17.85 -5.76 7.74
C GLY A 405 -16.40 -5.59 7.29
N GLY A 406 -15.82 -6.67 6.75
CA GLY A 406 -14.41 -6.74 6.36
C GLY A 406 -13.79 -8.07 6.79
N GLY A 407 -12.51 -8.02 7.14
CA GLY A 407 -11.77 -9.14 7.71
C GLY A 407 -10.83 -9.82 6.72
N LEU A 408 -10.12 -10.83 7.23
CA LEU A 408 -9.08 -11.53 6.49
C LEU A 408 -9.68 -12.49 5.45
N SER A 409 -8.95 -12.65 4.35
CA SER A 409 -9.15 -13.69 3.35
C SER A 409 -7.86 -14.52 3.14
N PRO A 410 -7.92 -15.70 2.50
CA PRO A 410 -6.76 -16.59 2.36
C PRO A 410 -5.50 -15.92 1.80
N SER A 411 -5.65 -14.98 0.86
CA SER A 411 -4.50 -14.26 0.30
C SER A 411 -3.80 -13.32 1.29
N ASP A 412 -4.47 -12.92 2.38
CA ASP A 412 -3.93 -12.01 3.39
C ASP A 412 -2.98 -12.72 4.36
N VAL A 413 -3.25 -13.99 4.65
CA VAL A 413 -2.54 -14.76 5.69
C VAL A 413 -1.39 -15.60 5.14
N VAL A 414 -1.05 -15.45 3.85
CA VAL A 414 0.06 -16.19 3.22
C VAL A 414 1.37 -15.86 3.95
N PRO A 415 2.15 -16.86 4.42
CA PRO A 415 2.16 -18.26 3.98
C PRO A 415 1.33 -19.25 4.82
N ALA A 416 0.55 -18.80 5.81
CA ALA A 416 -0.40 -19.67 6.48
C ALA A 416 -1.44 -20.18 5.46
N ARG A 417 -1.69 -21.48 5.46
CA ARG A 417 -2.57 -22.14 4.48
C ARG A 417 -3.92 -22.41 5.08
N LEU A 418 -4.70 -21.36 5.30
CA LEU A 418 -6.06 -21.46 5.83
C LEU A 418 -7.10 -21.26 4.74
N THR A 419 -8.21 -21.99 4.84
CA THR A 419 -9.40 -21.74 4.03
C THR A 419 -10.19 -20.56 4.59
N GLN A 420 -11.06 -19.94 3.79
CA GLN A 420 -11.93 -18.86 4.29
C GLN A 420 -12.77 -19.31 5.49
N GLN A 421 -13.29 -20.54 5.46
CA GLN A 421 -14.07 -21.11 6.56
C GLN A 421 -13.26 -21.23 7.86
N GLN A 422 -11.98 -21.58 7.77
CA GLN A 422 -11.09 -21.65 8.95
C GLN A 422 -10.78 -20.26 9.49
N ILE A 423 -10.59 -19.26 8.62
CA ILE A 423 -10.39 -17.87 9.02
C ILE A 423 -11.64 -17.33 9.71
N ASP A 424 -12.82 -17.55 9.12
CA ASP A 424 -14.09 -17.10 9.71
C ASP A 424 -14.33 -17.74 11.09
N GLN A 425 -13.98 -19.03 11.27
CA GLN A 425 -14.05 -19.70 12.58
C GLN A 425 -13.11 -19.06 13.63
N LEU A 426 -11.94 -18.56 13.21
CA LEU A 426 -11.03 -17.85 14.10
C LEU A 426 -11.58 -16.46 14.46
N ASP A 427 -12.12 -15.73 13.47
CA ASP A 427 -12.73 -14.41 13.67
C ASP A 427 -13.95 -14.49 14.63
N GLU A 428 -14.68 -15.61 14.65
CA GLU A 428 -15.77 -15.84 15.61
C GLU A 428 -15.29 -15.99 17.06
N GLN A 429 -14.07 -16.49 17.26
CA GLN A 429 -13.51 -16.79 18.58
C GLN A 429 -12.55 -15.72 19.10
N TYR A 430 -11.87 -15.01 18.19
CA TYR A 430 -10.78 -14.11 18.50
C TYR A 430 -10.82 -12.87 17.61
N GLU A 431 -10.57 -11.70 18.18
CA GLU A 431 -10.28 -10.50 17.39
C GLU A 431 -8.83 -10.57 16.88
N ILE A 432 -8.66 -10.98 15.62
CA ILE A 432 -7.35 -11.17 14.99
C ILE A 432 -7.03 -10.05 14.02
N ALA A 433 -5.77 -9.59 14.06
CA ALA A 433 -5.19 -8.71 13.05
C ALA A 433 -4.47 -9.48 11.95
N ASP A 434 -3.89 -10.65 12.27
CA ASP A 434 -3.09 -11.43 11.32
C ASP A 434 -2.98 -12.90 11.77
N VAL A 435 -2.67 -13.79 10.82
CA VAL A 435 -2.40 -15.21 11.08
C VAL A 435 -1.10 -15.62 10.38
N LEU A 436 -0.14 -16.12 11.15
CA LEU A 436 1.19 -16.47 10.66
C LEU A 436 1.49 -17.96 10.87
N PRO A 437 2.25 -18.62 9.99
CA PRO A 437 2.74 -19.97 10.25
C PRO A 437 3.81 -19.95 11.34
N LEU A 438 3.94 -21.01 12.13
CA LEU A 438 5.04 -21.14 13.09
C LEU A 438 6.37 -21.34 12.37
N THR A 439 7.44 -20.77 12.92
CA THR A 439 8.81 -21.12 12.52
C THR A 439 9.13 -22.56 12.95
N PRO A 440 10.09 -23.25 12.29
CA PRO A 440 10.49 -24.60 12.69
C PRO A 440 10.91 -24.70 14.17
N LEU A 441 11.50 -23.63 14.72
CA LEU A 441 11.82 -23.56 16.15
C LEU A 441 10.56 -23.47 17.01
N GLN A 442 9.63 -22.58 16.69
CA GLN A 442 8.36 -22.46 17.43
C GLN A 442 7.55 -23.76 17.38
N GLN A 443 7.53 -24.47 16.24
CA GLN A 443 6.89 -25.78 16.13
C GLN A 443 7.53 -26.80 17.08
N GLY A 444 8.86 -26.85 17.14
CA GLY A 444 9.58 -27.73 18.07
C GLY A 444 9.30 -27.39 19.52
N LEU A 445 9.27 -26.09 19.86
CA LEU A 445 8.96 -25.61 21.21
C LEU A 445 7.53 -25.99 21.62
N LEU A 446 6.54 -25.73 20.76
CA LEU A 446 5.14 -26.05 21.01
C LEU A 446 4.91 -27.57 21.15
N PHE A 447 5.58 -28.37 20.33
CA PHE A 447 5.53 -29.83 20.45
C PHE A 447 6.08 -30.32 21.79
N HIS A 448 7.18 -29.73 22.27
CA HIS A 448 7.78 -30.12 23.54
C HIS A 448 6.97 -29.64 24.75
N SER A 449 6.32 -28.47 24.68
CA SER A 449 5.42 -28.00 25.74
C SER A 449 4.19 -28.90 25.87
N ASN A 450 3.61 -29.33 24.75
CA ASN A 450 2.43 -30.20 24.75
C ASN A 450 2.72 -31.65 25.20
N LEU A 451 4.00 -32.05 25.20
CA LEU A 451 4.44 -33.37 25.65
C LEU A 451 4.84 -33.42 27.13
N ALA A 452 4.91 -32.28 27.82
CA ALA A 452 5.22 -32.24 29.25
C ALA A 452 4.12 -32.99 30.03
N PRO A 453 4.40 -34.16 30.63
CA PRO A 453 3.37 -34.94 31.31
C PRO A 453 2.86 -34.20 32.56
N GLU A 454 1.54 -34.17 32.75
CA GLU A 454 0.89 -33.74 34.01
C GLU A 454 1.41 -34.50 35.25
N GLU A 455 2.08 -35.65 35.07
CA GLU A 455 2.56 -36.54 36.13
C GLU A 455 3.95 -36.16 36.71
N LEU A 456 4.64 -35.14 36.19
CA LEU A 456 5.89 -34.64 36.77
C LEU A 456 5.61 -33.38 37.61
N GLU A 457 5.05 -33.57 38.81
CA GLU A 457 5.09 -32.56 39.87
C GLU A 457 6.56 -32.14 40.10
N GLY A 458 6.95 -31.00 39.52
CA GLY A 458 8.26 -30.37 39.72
C GLY A 458 9.21 -30.35 38.52
N SER A 459 8.81 -30.74 37.30
CA SER A 459 9.64 -30.40 36.12
C SER A 459 9.40 -28.93 35.76
N ASP A 460 10.37 -28.06 36.08
CA ASP A 460 10.51 -26.72 35.50
C ASP A 460 10.22 -26.82 33.99
N ASP A 461 9.16 -26.14 33.54
CA ASP A 461 8.76 -26.12 32.16
C ASP A 461 9.91 -25.49 31.34
N LEU A 462 10.60 -26.33 30.56
CA LEU A 462 11.92 -26.09 29.98
C LEU A 462 12.02 -24.81 29.12
N TYR A 463 10.87 -24.25 28.75
CA TYR A 463 10.76 -23.12 27.84
C TYR A 463 10.08 -21.87 28.44
N ALA A 464 9.72 -21.89 29.73
CA ALA A 464 9.23 -20.71 30.45
C ALA A 464 10.40 -19.91 31.04
N VAL A 465 10.68 -18.72 30.49
CA VAL A 465 11.72 -17.81 30.99
C VAL A 465 11.08 -16.63 31.74
N GLN A 466 11.44 -16.47 33.01
CA GLN A 466 11.04 -15.34 33.84
C GLN A 466 12.24 -14.41 34.07
N LEU A 467 12.05 -13.10 33.88
CA LEU A 467 13.07 -12.08 34.09
C LEU A 467 12.65 -11.12 35.20
N ASP A 468 13.51 -10.99 36.19
CA ASP A 468 13.31 -10.10 37.33
C ASP A 468 14.20 -8.86 37.18
N VAL A 469 13.57 -7.68 37.10
CA VAL A 469 14.28 -6.41 36.96
C VAL A 469 14.04 -5.54 38.19
N ALA A 470 15.09 -5.25 38.93
CA ALA A 470 15.05 -4.32 40.04
C ALA A 470 15.30 -2.88 39.55
N LEU A 471 14.33 -1.99 39.78
CA LEU A 471 14.45 -0.56 39.50
C LEU A 471 14.55 0.21 40.82
N SER A 472 15.44 1.21 40.89
CA SER A 472 15.61 2.05 42.08
C SER A 472 15.32 3.51 41.74
N GLY A 473 14.56 4.18 42.61
CA GLY A 473 14.16 5.59 42.44
C GLY A 473 12.64 5.76 42.29
N PRO A 474 12.16 7.00 42.06
CA PRO A 474 10.74 7.26 41.87
C PRO A 474 10.26 6.60 40.57
N LEU A 475 9.29 5.70 40.69
CA LEU A 475 8.65 5.03 39.57
C LEU A 475 7.21 5.52 39.45
N ASP A 476 6.83 5.95 38.24
CA ASP A 476 5.43 6.19 37.86
C ASP A 476 4.88 4.90 37.24
N PRO A 477 4.00 4.16 37.93
CA PRO A 477 3.50 2.88 37.46
C PRO A 477 2.71 3.00 36.16
N LYS A 478 1.95 4.09 36.00
CA LYS A 478 1.11 4.29 34.82
C LYS A 478 1.96 4.57 33.60
N ARG A 479 2.97 5.43 33.76
CA ARG A 479 3.91 5.74 32.67
C ARG A 479 4.72 4.51 32.23
N LEU A 480 5.08 3.62 33.15
CA LEU A 480 5.74 2.36 32.80
C LEU A 480 4.78 1.42 32.05
N GLN A 481 3.54 1.26 32.53
CA GLN A 481 2.51 0.46 31.85
C GLN A 481 2.29 0.97 30.41
N ASP A 482 2.11 2.27 30.22
CA ASP A 482 1.87 2.87 28.90
C ASP A 482 3.08 2.69 27.96
N ALA A 483 4.31 2.74 28.49
CA ALA A 483 5.52 2.49 27.72
C ALA A 483 5.62 1.03 27.26
N VAL A 484 5.28 0.08 28.12
CA VAL A 484 5.24 -1.36 27.81
C VAL A 484 4.15 -1.64 26.78
N HIS A 485 2.95 -1.11 27.00
CA HIS A 485 1.84 -1.22 26.05
C HIS A 485 2.21 -0.67 24.67
N SER A 486 2.91 0.47 24.64
CA SER A 486 3.42 1.06 23.39
C SER A 486 4.50 0.21 22.73
N ALA A 487 5.28 -0.58 23.48
CA ALA A 487 6.23 -1.52 22.91
C ALA A 487 5.51 -2.73 22.30
N ILE A 488 4.48 -3.24 22.98
CA ILE A 488 3.69 -4.40 22.53
C ILE A 488 2.83 -4.07 21.33
N ARG A 489 2.17 -2.91 21.30
CA ARG A 489 1.45 -2.43 20.09
C ARG A 489 2.36 -2.31 18.86
N ARG A 490 3.65 -2.01 19.05
CA ARG A 490 4.64 -1.99 17.96
C ARG A 490 5.14 -3.39 17.57
N ARG A 491 4.98 -4.38 18.46
CA ARG A 491 5.48 -5.76 18.32
C ARG A 491 4.40 -6.75 18.79
N PRO A 492 3.24 -6.81 18.11
CA PRO A 492 2.09 -7.60 18.55
C PRO A 492 2.40 -9.11 18.55
N ASN A 493 3.40 -9.54 17.78
CA ASN A 493 3.92 -10.90 17.75
C ASN A 493 4.46 -11.41 19.09
N VAL A 494 4.70 -10.52 20.06
CA VAL A 494 5.08 -10.93 21.42
C VAL A 494 3.90 -11.62 22.09
N VAL A 495 2.68 -11.11 21.97
CA VAL A 495 1.49 -11.69 22.63
C VAL A 495 0.69 -12.62 21.71
N ALA A 496 1.36 -13.23 20.73
CA ALA A 496 0.74 -14.17 19.81
C ALA A 496 0.15 -15.38 20.56
N ARG A 497 -0.98 -15.88 20.06
CA ARG A 497 -1.58 -17.14 20.51
C ARG A 497 -1.26 -18.25 19.52
N PHE A 498 -1.16 -19.48 19.99
CA PHE A 498 -0.95 -20.63 19.11
C PHE A 498 -2.25 -21.42 18.98
N TYR A 499 -2.61 -21.78 17.75
CA TYR A 499 -3.82 -22.53 17.45
C TYR A 499 -3.47 -23.77 16.63
N GLU A 500 -3.90 -24.95 17.08
CA GLU A 500 -3.43 -26.25 16.59
C GLU A 500 -4.49 -27.08 15.85
N GLU A 501 -5.77 -26.65 15.86
CA GLU A 501 -6.88 -27.50 15.43
C GLU A 501 -6.99 -27.68 13.90
N PHE A 502 -6.21 -26.92 13.11
CA PHE A 502 -6.23 -26.95 11.64
C PHE A 502 -5.11 -27.77 11.01
N GLY A 503 -4.47 -28.66 11.78
CA GLY A 503 -3.45 -29.60 11.32
C GLY A 503 -2.03 -29.03 11.35
N GLU A 504 -1.76 -27.96 10.60
CA GLU A 504 -0.53 -27.16 10.81
C GLU A 504 -0.83 -26.07 11.83
N PRO A 505 -0.06 -25.96 12.94
CA PRO A 505 -0.30 -24.93 13.93
C PRO A 505 -0.04 -23.55 13.34
N VAL A 506 -0.81 -22.57 13.78
CA VAL A 506 -0.71 -21.16 13.38
C VAL A 506 -0.56 -20.25 14.58
N GLN A 507 0.03 -19.09 14.35
CA GLN A 507 0.15 -17.99 15.29
C GLN A 507 -0.97 -17.00 14.99
N LEU A 508 -1.84 -16.74 15.96
CA LEU A 508 -2.86 -15.70 15.88
C LEU A 508 -2.30 -14.41 16.49
N ILE A 509 -2.31 -13.34 15.70
CA ILE A 509 -1.89 -12.01 16.14
C ILE A 509 -3.15 -11.23 16.54
N PRO A 510 -3.30 -10.84 17.82
CA PRO A 510 -4.51 -10.15 18.27
C PRO A 510 -4.60 -8.72 17.70
N ALA A 511 -5.83 -8.26 17.46
CA ALA A 511 -6.12 -6.91 16.98
C ALA A 511 -5.77 -5.83 18.01
N ASP A 512 -6.10 -6.04 19.28
CA ASP A 512 -5.58 -5.25 20.40
C ASP A 512 -4.64 -6.11 21.26
N PRO A 513 -3.32 -6.02 21.03
CA PRO A 513 -2.34 -6.84 21.73
C PRO A 513 -2.19 -6.35 23.17
N GLU A 514 -2.90 -7.00 24.08
CA GLU A 514 -2.78 -6.74 25.52
C GLU A 514 -1.81 -7.71 26.21
N LEU A 515 -1.04 -7.16 27.15
CA LEU A 515 -0.28 -7.94 28.12
C LEU A 515 -1.08 -8.03 29.40
N ALA A 516 -1.15 -9.21 30.00
CA ALA A 516 -1.63 -9.31 31.36
C ALA A 516 -0.64 -8.60 32.30
N TRP A 517 -0.98 -7.37 32.67
CA TRP A 517 -0.20 -6.48 33.53
C TRP A 517 -0.80 -6.48 34.92
N GLN A 518 0.03 -6.71 35.93
CA GLN A 518 -0.37 -6.58 37.34
C GLN A 518 0.56 -5.58 38.03
N TYR A 519 -0.04 -4.67 38.80
CA TYR A 519 0.68 -3.77 39.69
C TYR A 519 0.31 -4.11 41.12
N LEU A 520 1.32 -4.44 41.92
CA LEU A 520 1.18 -4.82 43.32
C LEU A 520 2.09 -3.91 44.14
N GLU A 521 1.50 -3.24 45.13
CA GLU A 521 2.26 -2.54 46.15
C GLU A 521 2.55 -3.54 47.26
N LEU A 522 3.80 -4.01 47.28
CA LEU A 522 4.25 -4.90 48.34
C LEU A 522 4.72 -4.07 49.50
N ASP A 523 4.17 -4.45 50.62
CA ASP A 523 4.25 -3.68 51.80
C ASP A 523 5.48 -4.17 52.57
N ALA A 524 6.22 -3.21 53.10
CA ALA A 524 7.62 -3.35 53.41
C ALA A 524 8.11 -4.55 54.27
N GLY A 525 7.27 -5.27 55.00
CA GLY A 525 7.68 -6.19 56.08
C GLY A 525 8.69 -7.30 55.74
N SER A 526 9.09 -8.12 56.74
CA SER A 526 10.13 -9.16 56.65
C SER A 526 9.87 -10.31 55.66
N GLU A 527 8.79 -10.26 54.87
CA GLU A 527 8.33 -11.33 53.99
C GLU A 527 8.20 -10.89 52.51
N VAL A 528 8.57 -9.67 52.12
CA VAL A 528 8.41 -9.24 50.70
C VAL A 528 9.15 -10.18 49.74
N GLU A 529 10.33 -10.68 50.12
CA GLU A 529 11.10 -11.60 49.28
C GLU A 529 10.33 -12.91 49.07
N GLU A 530 9.73 -13.45 50.12
CA GLU A 530 8.89 -14.65 50.07
C GLU A 530 7.57 -14.41 49.31
N GLN A 531 6.98 -13.21 49.42
CA GLN A 531 5.80 -12.82 48.65
C GLN A 531 6.11 -12.70 47.16
N VAL A 532 7.26 -12.11 46.83
CA VAL A 532 7.76 -12.00 45.46
C VAL A 532 8.06 -13.38 44.87
N GLU A 533 8.70 -14.29 45.62
CA GLU A 533 8.94 -15.66 45.20
C GLU A 533 7.64 -16.44 44.97
N ARG A 534 6.66 -16.30 45.88
CA ARG A 534 5.33 -16.92 45.71
C ARG A 534 4.60 -16.39 44.49
N LEU A 535 4.64 -15.08 44.26
CA LEU A 535 4.08 -14.48 43.05
C LEU A 535 4.78 -15.05 41.83
N ALA A 536 6.12 -15.01 41.78
CA ALA A 536 6.92 -15.51 40.67
C ALA A 536 6.61 -16.98 40.33
N ALA A 537 6.46 -17.83 41.34
CA ALA A 537 6.08 -19.23 41.17
C ALA A 537 4.65 -19.37 40.63
N SER A 538 3.71 -18.55 41.10
CA SER A 538 2.33 -18.54 40.60
C SER A 538 2.24 -18.06 39.14
N GLU A 539 3.01 -17.05 38.75
CA GLU A 539 3.09 -16.58 37.37
C GLU A 539 3.69 -17.66 36.46
N ARG A 540 4.75 -18.33 36.92
CA ARG A 540 5.40 -19.40 36.15
C ARG A 540 4.43 -20.57 35.90
N ALA A 541 3.69 -20.98 36.93
CA ALA A 541 2.66 -22.01 36.79
C ALA A 541 1.50 -21.59 35.86
N ALA A 542 1.20 -20.28 35.78
CA ALA A 542 0.16 -19.77 34.90
C ALA A 542 0.55 -19.79 33.42
N VAL A 543 1.84 -19.61 33.09
CA VAL A 543 2.36 -19.61 31.71
C VAL A 543 2.37 -21.02 31.09
N CYS A 544 2.34 -22.07 31.89
CA CYS A 544 2.40 -23.47 31.44
C CYS A 544 1.16 -23.98 30.68
N ASP A 545 0.14 -23.14 30.46
CA ASP A 545 -1.05 -23.45 29.64
C ASP A 545 -0.99 -22.69 28.31
N LEU A 546 -0.15 -23.17 27.38
CA LEU A 546 0.02 -22.57 26.05
C LEU A 546 -1.13 -22.88 25.08
N ALA A 547 -2.00 -23.83 25.43
CA ALA A 547 -3.13 -24.23 24.61
C ALA A 547 -4.34 -23.32 24.89
N GLY A 548 -4.49 -22.26 24.09
CA GLY A 548 -5.67 -21.37 24.11
C GLY A 548 -5.50 -20.05 24.83
N GLN A 549 -4.32 -19.75 25.40
CA GLN A 549 -4.03 -18.49 26.09
C GLN A 549 -2.81 -17.76 25.50
N PRO A 550 -2.67 -16.43 25.71
CA PRO A 550 -1.48 -15.70 25.29
C PRO A 550 -0.23 -16.30 25.93
N ALA A 551 0.86 -16.46 25.19
CA ALA A 551 2.14 -16.92 25.72
C ALA A 551 2.75 -15.99 26.80
N PHE A 552 2.09 -14.86 27.09
CA PHE A 552 2.50 -13.84 28.04
C PHE A 552 1.34 -13.45 28.96
N GLY A 553 1.41 -13.85 30.23
CA GLY A 553 0.55 -13.29 31.26
C GLY A 553 0.37 -14.14 32.52
N PRO A 554 0.17 -13.53 33.70
CA PRO A 554 -0.20 -14.26 34.91
C PRO A 554 -1.71 -14.54 34.99
N ARG A 555 -2.04 -15.66 35.64
CA ARG A 555 -3.40 -16.06 36.03
C ARG A 555 -3.73 -15.44 37.38
N SER A 556 -4.89 -14.80 37.52
CA SER A 556 -5.36 -14.28 38.82
C SER A 556 -5.69 -15.41 39.79
N PRO A 557 -5.15 -15.43 41.02
CA PRO A 557 -5.89 -15.94 42.18
C PRO A 557 -6.82 -14.84 42.71
N GLU A 558 -7.92 -15.23 43.36
CA GLU A 558 -8.92 -14.32 43.94
C GLU A 558 -8.33 -13.22 44.85
N PRO A 559 -9.00 -12.05 44.96
CA PRO A 559 -8.46 -10.89 45.69
C PRO A 559 -8.50 -11.10 47.22
N GLY A 560 -7.34 -11.40 47.80
CA GLY A 560 -7.09 -11.37 49.25
C GLY A 560 -6.24 -10.16 49.64
N GLN A 561 -6.85 -9.21 50.33
CA GLN A 561 -6.26 -8.00 50.91
C GLN A 561 -5.14 -8.34 51.91
N ILE A 562 -3.89 -7.92 51.67
CA ILE A 562 -2.88 -7.79 52.75
C ILE A 562 -1.98 -6.57 52.50
N SER A 563 -1.92 -5.71 53.51
CA SER A 563 -0.98 -4.59 53.71
C SER A 563 -0.04 -4.95 54.88
N ILE A 564 1.22 -4.49 54.89
CA ILE A 564 2.08 -3.95 55.99
C ILE A 564 3.51 -3.48 55.56
N ASP A 565 3.85 -2.24 55.94
CA ASP A 565 5.08 -1.41 55.83
C ASP A 565 6.49 -1.95 56.27
N SER A 566 7.55 -1.24 55.80
CA SER A 566 9.05 -1.28 55.99
C SER A 566 10.00 -2.52 55.76
N TRP A 567 10.97 -2.45 54.80
CA TRP A 567 11.95 -3.51 54.37
C TRP A 567 13.42 -3.31 54.79
N SER A 568 14.22 -4.39 54.76
CA SER A 568 15.71 -4.42 54.71
C SER A 568 16.23 -5.79 54.18
N PRO A 569 17.47 -5.87 53.63
CA PRO A 569 17.75 -6.66 52.41
C PRO A 569 18.50 -7.97 52.64
N ILE A 570 18.29 -8.95 51.75
CA ILE A 570 19.22 -10.07 51.52
C ILE A 570 19.61 -10.14 50.04
N THR A 571 20.91 -10.27 49.82
CA THR A 571 21.59 -10.55 48.56
C THR A 571 21.83 -12.04 48.43
N THR A 572 21.66 -12.62 47.23
CA THR A 572 22.32 -13.88 46.86
C THR A 572 23.09 -13.74 45.55
N SER A 573 24.27 -14.33 45.57
CA SER A 573 25.48 -14.02 44.82
C SER A 573 25.67 -14.81 43.52
N CYS A 574 26.17 -14.14 42.48
CA CYS A 574 26.90 -14.78 41.40
C CYS A 574 28.38 -14.96 41.79
N TRP A 575 28.91 -16.17 41.56
CA TRP A 575 30.34 -16.43 41.55
C TRP A 575 30.94 -15.95 40.22
N THR A 576 31.97 -15.11 40.30
CA THR A 576 33.11 -15.15 39.35
C THR A 576 34.28 -14.37 39.95
N ASP A 577 35.47 -14.86 39.62
CA ASP A 577 36.77 -14.51 40.15
C ASP A 577 37.10 -13.00 40.23
N GLY A 578 37.81 -12.66 41.31
CA GLY A 578 39.07 -11.94 41.21
C GLY A 578 39.01 -10.42 40.96
N GLN A 579 39.27 -9.68 42.04
CA GLN A 579 39.78 -8.29 42.09
C GLN A 579 38.78 -7.15 41.87
N SER A 580 38.34 -6.55 42.97
CA SER A 580 38.70 -5.17 43.35
C SER A 580 37.73 -4.66 44.41
N ARG A 581 38.26 -4.31 45.58
CA ARG A 581 37.52 -3.74 46.71
C ARG A 581 37.33 -2.23 46.52
N SER A 582 36.29 -1.74 47.18
CA SER A 582 36.02 -0.34 47.61
C SER A 582 35.35 0.58 46.58
N CYS A 583 34.11 1.00 46.84
CA CYS A 583 33.84 2.21 47.61
C CYS A 583 32.33 2.47 47.84
N CYS A 584 32.05 3.18 48.94
CA CYS A 584 30.85 3.97 49.23
C CYS A 584 29.57 3.27 49.71
N ARG A 585 29.56 2.97 51.02
CA ARG A 585 28.37 3.15 51.88
C ARG A 585 28.02 4.64 51.95
N ARG A 586 26.77 5.00 51.66
CA ARG A 586 26.04 6.12 52.29
C ARG A 586 24.54 5.86 52.18
N SER A 587 23.92 5.72 53.33
CA SER A 587 22.50 5.51 53.60
C SER A 587 21.71 6.82 53.60
N SER A 588 20.52 6.80 53.00
CA SER A 588 19.34 7.60 53.40
C SER A 588 18.08 6.78 53.08
N PRO A 589 17.05 6.77 53.95
CA PRO A 589 15.87 5.94 53.79
C PRO A 589 14.84 6.63 52.89
N ALA A 590 14.40 5.95 51.85
CA ALA A 590 13.19 6.31 51.10
C ALA A 590 12.16 5.19 51.30
N THR A 591 11.05 5.57 51.92
CA THR A 591 9.84 4.76 52.10
C THR A 591 9.14 4.59 50.74
N SER A 592 8.58 3.41 50.49
CA SER A 592 8.01 2.87 49.23
C SER A 592 9.03 2.31 48.24
N ALA A 593 8.97 0.98 48.05
CA ALA A 593 9.67 0.23 47.01
C ALA A 593 8.60 -0.34 46.07
N ASN A 594 8.56 0.16 44.84
CA ASN A 594 7.62 -0.30 43.83
C ASN A 594 8.29 -1.40 43.00
N VAL A 595 7.68 -2.59 42.96
CA VAL A 595 8.14 -3.70 42.12
C VAL A 595 7.26 -3.73 40.87
N CYS A 596 7.86 -3.48 39.70
CA CYS A 596 7.22 -3.74 38.42
C CYS A 596 7.96 -4.90 37.74
N ARG A 597 7.25 -6.00 37.49
CA ARG A 597 7.78 -7.19 36.80
C ARG A 597 7.23 -7.25 35.38
N LEU A 598 8.08 -7.72 34.48
CA LEU A 598 7.83 -7.83 33.05
C LEU A 598 8.31 -9.20 32.57
N PRO A 599 7.43 -10.09 32.09
CA PRO A 599 7.87 -11.32 31.44
C PRO A 599 8.43 -11.01 30.04
N TRP A 600 9.67 -11.43 29.74
CA TRP A 600 10.37 -11.21 28.46
C TRP A 600 11.32 -12.36 28.14
N PRO A 601 11.41 -12.83 26.87
CA PRO A 601 12.52 -13.65 26.40
C PRO A 601 13.54 -12.84 25.56
N ILE A 602 14.83 -13.12 25.78
CA ILE A 602 15.94 -12.80 24.86
C ILE A 602 16.50 -14.13 24.35
N ALA A 603 16.41 -14.38 23.04
CA ALA A 603 17.18 -15.44 22.40
C ALA A 603 18.49 -14.86 21.85
N GLY A 604 19.60 -15.06 22.57
CA GLY A 604 20.94 -14.60 22.19
C GLY A 604 21.87 -15.76 21.87
N LEU A 605 22.33 -15.83 20.61
CA LEU A 605 23.42 -16.69 20.16
C LEU A 605 24.77 -16.16 20.66
N SER A 606 25.64 -17.04 21.16
CA SER A 606 27.06 -16.73 21.38
C SER A 606 27.93 -17.36 20.28
N PRO A 607 28.88 -16.63 19.67
CA PRO A 607 29.71 -17.13 18.58
C PRO A 607 30.87 -18.00 19.11
N GLY A 608 30.90 -19.28 18.72
CA GLY A 608 32.04 -20.16 18.92
C GLY A 608 33.26 -19.71 18.10
N SER A 609 34.41 -19.56 18.77
CA SER A 609 35.71 -19.29 18.14
C SER A 609 36.34 -20.56 17.52
N PRO A 610 37.26 -20.43 16.54
CA PRO A 610 37.53 -21.46 15.54
C PRO A 610 38.62 -22.46 15.96
N GLY A 611 38.35 -23.76 15.81
CA GLY A 611 39.29 -24.85 16.04
C GLY A 611 39.62 -25.63 14.77
N ARG A 612 40.83 -25.39 14.25
CA ARG A 612 41.73 -26.21 13.39
C ARG A 612 41.16 -27.36 12.53
N THR A 613 41.33 -27.16 11.23
CA THR A 613 41.74 -28.10 10.16
C THR A 613 42.16 -29.52 10.53
N THR A 614 41.49 -30.50 9.94
CA THR A 614 42.07 -31.72 9.32
C THR A 614 41.13 -32.29 8.25
N THR A 615 41.58 -32.34 7.00
CA THR A 615 41.13 -33.27 5.93
C THR A 615 41.83 -34.65 6.12
N PRO A 616 41.59 -35.75 5.34
CA PRO A 616 40.84 -35.92 4.08
C PRO A 616 40.01 -37.24 3.90
N ARG A 617 39.13 -37.31 2.88
CA ARG A 617 39.10 -38.31 1.76
C ARG A 617 37.71 -38.50 1.11
N ASP A 618 37.63 -38.10 -0.16
CA ASP A 618 37.16 -38.83 -1.37
C ASP A 618 36.03 -39.90 -1.29
N ARG A 619 34.84 -39.61 -1.88
CA ARG A 619 34.32 -40.10 -3.19
C ARG A 619 32.77 -39.88 -3.35
N PRO A 620 32.17 -40.03 -4.57
CA PRO A 620 31.28 -39.03 -5.16
C PRO A 620 29.81 -39.47 -5.35
N GLY A 621 28.91 -38.51 -5.61
CA GLY A 621 27.59 -38.80 -6.21
C GLY A 621 26.59 -37.64 -6.14
N ALA A 622 26.07 -37.23 -7.31
CA ALA A 622 24.87 -36.42 -7.57
C ALA A 622 24.88 -34.90 -7.24
N ARG A 623 24.84 -34.07 -8.30
CA ARG A 623 24.30 -32.68 -8.32
C ARG A 623 23.16 -32.70 -9.35
N SER A 624 21.88 -32.62 -8.99
CA SER A 624 21.09 -31.54 -8.38
C SER A 624 20.95 -30.31 -9.28
N SER A 625 19.76 -30.21 -9.86
CA SER A 625 19.16 -29.05 -10.52
C SER A 625 19.30 -27.78 -9.66
N LYS A 626 19.84 -26.72 -10.27
CA LYS A 626 19.85 -25.38 -9.69
C LYS A 626 18.49 -24.73 -9.97
N VAL A 627 17.63 -24.69 -8.95
CA VAL A 627 16.51 -23.76 -8.90
C VAL A 627 17.02 -22.46 -8.29
N SER A 628 17.11 -21.42 -9.12
CA SER A 628 17.36 -20.05 -8.70
C SER A 628 16.12 -19.49 -8.02
N ARG A 629 16.12 -19.44 -6.69
CA ARG A 629 15.12 -18.72 -5.88
C ARG A 629 15.58 -17.27 -5.65
N PRO A 630 14.69 -16.27 -5.77
CA PRO A 630 15.00 -14.91 -5.34
C PRO A 630 15.06 -14.87 -3.81
N ARG A 631 16.20 -14.39 -3.29
CA ARG A 631 16.42 -14.17 -1.86
C ARG A 631 15.84 -12.81 -1.48
N ARG A 632 14.65 -12.77 -0.87
CA ARG A 632 14.26 -11.70 0.07
C ARG A 632 14.39 -12.27 1.48
N TRP A 633 15.62 -12.24 2.00
CA TRP A 633 15.88 -12.44 3.42
C TRP A 633 15.93 -11.07 4.08
N TRP A 634 14.89 -10.70 4.80
CA TRP A 634 15.00 -9.60 5.77
C TRP A 634 15.89 -10.09 6.91
N ALA A 635 17.16 -9.68 6.87
CA ALA A 635 18.06 -9.86 7.99
C ALA A 635 17.65 -8.87 9.10
N LEU A 636 16.92 -9.34 10.10
CA LEU A 636 16.74 -8.65 11.37
C LEU A 636 18.09 -8.62 12.11
N ARG A 637 18.90 -7.60 11.81
CA ARG A 637 19.97 -7.15 12.72
C ARG A 637 19.40 -6.05 13.60
N GLY A 638 18.99 -6.41 14.80
CA GLY A 638 18.71 -5.45 15.88
C GLY A 638 19.84 -5.51 16.90
N GLU A 639 20.78 -4.56 16.82
CA GLU A 639 21.68 -4.26 17.92
C GLU A 639 20.91 -3.47 18.98
N TRP A 640 20.87 -3.98 20.21
CA TRP A 640 20.19 -3.33 21.34
C TRP A 640 21.16 -2.34 22.01
N CYS A 641 21.05 -1.06 21.69
CA CYS A 641 21.63 0.03 22.49
C CYS A 641 20.50 0.82 23.16
N TRP A 642 20.35 0.65 24.47
CA TRP A 642 19.55 1.55 25.30
C TRP A 642 20.30 2.89 25.45
N ALA A 643 19.86 3.91 24.73
CA ALA A 643 20.23 5.29 25.03
C ALA A 643 19.31 5.80 26.15
N ALA A 644 19.87 5.89 27.36
CA ALA A 644 19.24 6.54 28.50
C ALA A 644 19.22 8.07 28.28
N GLU A 645 18.22 8.57 27.55
CA GLU A 645 18.07 10.02 27.34
C GLU A 645 16.60 10.45 27.23
N VAL A 646 15.70 9.92 28.08
CA VAL A 646 14.31 10.43 28.20
C VAL A 646 13.85 10.50 29.65
N LEU A 647 14.71 10.91 30.58
CA LEU A 647 14.29 11.30 31.94
C LEU A 647 15.18 12.42 32.47
N SER A 648 14.86 13.67 32.13
CA SER A 648 15.33 14.83 32.91
C SER A 648 14.36 16.01 32.82
N PRO A 649 13.68 16.40 33.91
CA PRO A 649 12.97 17.66 33.99
C PRO A 649 13.76 18.62 34.89
N SER A 650 14.50 19.56 34.31
CA SER A 650 14.84 20.86 34.95
C SER A 650 15.73 21.72 34.04
N ARG A 651 15.13 22.66 33.30
CA ARG A 651 15.84 23.82 32.77
C ARG A 651 15.75 24.95 33.80
N CYS A 652 16.82 25.17 34.56
CA CYS A 652 17.11 26.48 35.16
C CYS A 652 18.01 27.28 34.21
N PRO A 653 17.86 28.61 34.12
CA PRO A 653 18.43 29.42 33.05
C PRO A 653 19.93 29.72 33.28
N PRO A 654 20.69 30.01 32.22
CA PRO A 654 22.14 30.16 32.34
C PRO A 654 22.51 31.51 32.97
N ARG A 655 23.42 31.50 33.95
CA ARG A 655 24.21 32.67 34.37
C ARG A 655 25.64 32.56 33.85
N PRO A 656 26.30 33.70 33.57
CA PRO A 656 27.30 33.84 32.50
C PRO A 656 28.75 33.63 32.99
N PRO A 657 29.72 33.45 32.07
CA PRO A 657 31.13 33.37 32.42
C PRO A 657 31.72 34.76 32.72
N ARG A 658 32.41 34.88 33.85
CA ARG A 658 33.45 35.89 34.14
C ARG A 658 34.79 35.11 34.14
N ARG A 659 35.95 35.60 33.69
CA ARG A 659 36.46 36.92 33.26
C ARG A 659 37.86 36.70 32.64
N SER A 660 38.24 37.50 31.65
CA SER A 660 39.50 38.27 31.58
C SER A 660 39.37 39.29 30.43
N ALA A 661 39.12 40.57 30.75
CA ALA A 661 40.04 41.73 30.62
C ALA A 661 40.43 42.01 29.14
N SER A 662 40.14 43.17 28.50
CA SER A 662 40.47 44.55 28.91
C SER A 662 39.78 45.64 28.05
N TRP A 663 39.32 46.72 28.71
CA TRP A 663 39.32 48.16 28.35
C TRP A 663 38.96 48.68 26.92
N HIS A 664 37.79 49.35 26.78
CA HIS A 664 37.64 50.83 26.65
C HIS A 664 36.16 51.22 26.35
N ALA A 665 35.65 52.22 27.07
CA ALA A 665 34.40 52.99 26.83
C ALA A 665 34.77 54.35 26.15
N PRO A 666 33.86 55.30 25.75
CA PRO A 666 32.42 55.51 26.03
C PRO A 666 31.58 55.74 24.73
N ALA A 667 30.26 55.99 24.65
CA ALA A 667 29.33 56.83 25.41
C ALA A 667 27.84 56.49 25.12
N ALA A 668 26.96 57.01 25.97
CA ALA A 668 25.50 56.81 26.07
C ALA A 668 24.72 58.03 25.47
N PRO A 669 23.40 58.28 25.72
CA PRO A 669 22.14 57.49 25.70
C PRO A 669 20.97 58.31 24.99
N PRO A 670 19.69 58.36 25.45
CA PRO A 670 18.59 57.36 25.55
C PRO A 670 17.21 57.84 24.97
N SER A 671 16.21 56.95 24.90
CA SER A 671 14.79 57.13 25.35
C SER A 671 13.92 55.95 24.84
N ALA A 672 12.82 55.46 25.42
CA ALA A 672 12.16 55.53 26.72
C ALA A 672 10.98 54.49 26.71
N ARG A 673 10.65 53.90 27.87
CA ARG A 673 9.31 53.66 28.51
C ARG A 673 8.08 53.37 27.59
N CYS A 674 7.05 52.58 27.92
CA CYS A 674 6.57 51.83 29.09
C CYS A 674 5.21 51.17 28.70
N CYS A 675 4.77 50.18 29.48
CA CYS A 675 3.37 49.81 29.79
C CYS A 675 2.52 48.94 28.81
N ARG A 676 2.24 47.71 29.29
CA ARG A 676 0.98 46.93 29.18
C ARG A 676 -0.20 47.68 29.90
N PRO A 677 -1.51 47.27 29.87
CA PRO A 677 -2.04 45.89 29.75
C PRO A 677 -3.44 45.66 29.08
N HIS A 678 -3.80 44.36 28.98
CA HIS A 678 -5.13 43.70 29.01
C HIS A 678 -6.27 44.07 28.03
N GLY A 679 -6.85 43.03 27.40
CA GLY A 679 -8.19 43.01 26.80
C GLY A 679 -8.55 41.63 26.22
N LEU A 680 -9.75 41.13 26.50
CA LEU A 680 -10.25 39.76 26.32
C LEU A 680 -10.69 39.37 24.88
N SER A 681 -10.69 38.05 24.66
CA SER A 681 -11.64 37.19 23.91
C SER A 681 -12.07 37.52 22.47
N CYS A 682 -11.73 36.60 21.55
CA CYS A 682 -12.68 35.73 20.86
C CYS A 682 -11.99 34.39 20.57
#